data_AF-A0A1F2SGV0-F1
#
_entry.id   AF-A0A1F2SGV0-F1
#
_cell.length_a   1.000
_cell.length_b   1.000
_cell.length_c   1.000
_cell.angle_alpha   90.00
_cell.angle_beta   90.00
_cell.angle_gamma   90.00
#
_symmetry.space_group_name_H-M   'P 1'
#
loop_
_entity.id
_entity.type
_entity.pdbx_description
1 polymer ?
#
loop_
_entity_poly.entity_id
_entity_poly.type
_entity_poly.pdbx_seq_one_letter_code
_entity_poly.pdbx_strand_id
1 'polypeptide(L)'
;EVGKDDIPLVGGKGANLGELTRVGVPVPPGFVITADTYYQFIERAQLTDAIRRVLESLNVDDNEKLQASSARIKKLVLGAEMSEHVSSAIVAAYEKLGSPLVAVRSSATAEDLPEASFAGQQSTYLNIAGAKDLLLAVKNCWASLFEPRAIFYRVHQNYDHFSVRIAVPVQKMIQSQTSGVMFTVEPVSSDDTKIVVEAIWGLGEAIVSGAVTPDLYLLDKSTLAILERKIAAQEWKLVRNPKSKDALEANERVFIRQDDLARQKLSDAEIRAIAEVGKRIEQHYGTPQDIEWARDEDGLYILQTRPVTTMVAAAGASAGAGGEMTGKLLISGSPASPGIRSGPVKAIFDVNQIDEVKDGDILVTVSTNPDFVPAMKRAVAIVTDKGGRTSHASIVSRELGIPCIVGTENGTKVLKSGQIVTVDGTLGKVWEGALTFNPVKPAKKASATRIKTATNLYVNLAEPELADLVAQRDVDGVGLLRAEFIIAHIGVHPRYALSQGRGEEFVERLATDIEKFAAAFNPRPVVYRTSDFKTNEYRNLEGGHLYEGEEENPMLGYRGASRYINEPEVFKMEAEAIKRVRRRYKNLWVMIPFVRTVKELVETKKLLSAFGLRRSKNFQLWMMVEIPANVFLLDEFLDVGIDGISIGSNDLTQLVLGVDRDNPKLAEVFDERNPAVLRALEHVVTTCRRRKVTCSICGQGPSVYPELTRKLVEWGTTSVSVTPDMIDETRLIIADCEQKIAREAENGQERRPVPLLVRA
;
A
#
# COMPACT_ATOMS: atom_id res chain seq x y z
N GLU A 1 -31.43 13.59 5.62
CA GLU A 1 -32.17 12.32 5.85
C GLU A 1 -31.20 11.16 6.10
N VAL A 2 -30.15 11.00 5.31
CA VAL A 2 -29.13 9.95 5.48
C VAL A 2 -27.81 10.46 6.11
N GLY A 3 -26.96 9.56 6.60
CA GLY A 3 -25.63 9.82 7.15
C GLY A 3 -24.71 8.60 7.07
N LYS A 4 -23.57 8.63 7.79
CA LYS A 4 -22.50 7.63 7.65
C LYS A 4 -22.90 6.17 7.92
N ASP A 5 -23.93 5.93 8.71
CA ASP A 5 -24.41 4.58 9.06
C ASP A 5 -25.34 3.99 7.99
N ASP A 6 -25.72 4.78 6.97
CA ASP A 6 -26.68 4.39 5.92
C ASP A 6 -26.00 3.85 4.65
N ILE A 7 -24.72 3.46 4.70
CA ILE A 7 -23.95 2.95 3.54
C ILE A 7 -24.68 1.82 2.78
N PRO A 8 -25.29 0.80 3.44
CA PRO A 8 -26.02 -0.25 2.73
C PRO A 8 -27.23 0.28 1.95
N LEU A 9 -27.79 1.42 2.34
CA LEU A 9 -28.98 2.02 1.73
C LEU A 9 -28.64 2.99 0.60
N VAL A 10 -27.61 3.82 0.78
CA VAL A 10 -27.30 4.95 -0.13
C VAL A 10 -25.89 4.93 -0.72
N GLY A 11 -25.14 3.85 -0.49
CA GLY A 11 -23.73 3.76 -0.88
C GLY A 11 -22.86 4.72 -0.07
N GLY A 12 -21.53 4.56 -0.17
CA GLY A 12 -20.63 5.34 0.67
C GLY A 12 -20.55 6.83 0.32
N LYS A 13 -20.58 7.21 -0.97
CA LYS A 13 -20.73 8.63 -1.37
C LYS A 13 -22.03 9.24 -0.87
N GLY A 14 -23.17 8.54 -1.05
CA GLY A 14 -24.47 9.05 -0.58
C GLY A 14 -24.50 9.25 0.93
N ALA A 15 -23.95 8.29 1.69
CA ALA A 15 -23.83 8.34 3.14
C ALA A 15 -22.95 9.52 3.59
N ASN A 16 -21.77 9.70 2.98
CA ASN A 16 -20.85 10.79 3.31
C ASN A 16 -21.41 12.17 2.97
N LEU A 17 -22.10 12.32 1.83
CA LEU A 17 -22.77 13.58 1.48
C LEU A 17 -23.88 13.95 2.48
N GLY A 18 -24.65 12.96 2.93
CA GLY A 18 -25.65 13.14 3.97
C GLY A 18 -25.03 13.54 5.31
N GLU A 19 -23.94 12.88 5.69
CA GLU A 19 -23.19 13.15 6.92
C GLU A 19 -22.62 14.58 6.94
N LEU A 20 -21.95 14.99 5.87
CA LEU A 20 -21.42 16.35 5.70
C LEU A 20 -22.52 17.42 5.80
N THR A 21 -23.68 17.16 5.21
CA THR A 21 -24.84 18.06 5.28
C THR A 21 -25.34 18.21 6.73
N ARG A 22 -25.38 17.13 7.51
CA ARG A 22 -25.81 17.15 8.92
C ARG A 22 -24.89 18.00 9.80
N VAL A 23 -23.59 18.03 9.50
CA VAL A 23 -22.59 18.79 10.27
C VAL A 23 -22.35 20.21 9.76
N GLY A 24 -23.18 20.69 8.83
CA GLY A 24 -23.14 22.06 8.33
C GLY A 24 -21.93 22.37 7.46
N VAL A 25 -21.38 21.36 6.76
CA VAL A 25 -20.43 21.57 5.66
C VAL A 25 -21.22 21.99 4.42
N PRO A 26 -20.74 22.95 3.61
CA PRO A 26 -21.46 23.43 2.43
C PRO A 26 -21.48 22.37 1.33
N VAL A 27 -22.49 21.51 1.34
CA VAL A 27 -22.72 20.48 0.31
C VAL A 27 -23.82 20.97 -0.62
N PRO A 28 -23.72 20.79 -1.96
CA PRO A 28 -24.80 21.13 -2.86
C PRO A 28 -26.08 20.35 -2.51
N PRO A 29 -27.24 21.02 -2.40
CA PRO A 29 -28.50 20.35 -2.09
C PRO A 29 -28.82 19.25 -3.11
N GLY A 30 -29.45 18.18 -2.65
CA GLY A 30 -29.75 17.03 -3.49
C GLY A 30 -30.57 15.97 -2.78
N PHE A 31 -30.73 14.83 -3.44
CA PHE A 31 -31.37 13.63 -2.91
C PHE A 31 -30.60 12.39 -3.36
N VAL A 32 -30.85 11.24 -2.73
CA VAL A 32 -30.22 9.97 -3.11
C VAL A 32 -31.29 8.95 -3.44
N ILE A 33 -31.17 8.33 -4.61
CA ILE A 33 -31.98 7.17 -5.00
C ILE A 33 -31.33 5.96 -4.36
N THR A 34 -32.09 5.21 -3.56
CA THR A 34 -31.55 4.14 -2.73
C THR A 34 -31.10 2.94 -3.55
N ALA A 35 -30.16 2.18 -3.00
CA ALA A 35 -29.68 0.91 -3.54
C ALA A 35 -30.80 -0.14 -3.68
N ASP A 36 -31.84 -0.06 -2.83
CA ASP A 36 -33.02 -0.91 -2.94
C ASP A 36 -33.88 -0.59 -4.17
N THR A 37 -33.92 0.68 -4.59
CA THR A 37 -34.65 1.08 -5.81
C THR A 37 -34.04 0.42 -7.06
N TYR A 38 -32.70 0.33 -7.13
CA TYR A 38 -32.00 -0.42 -8.16
C TYR A 38 -32.38 -1.91 -8.14
N TYR A 39 -32.38 -2.52 -6.95
CA TYR A 39 -32.72 -3.93 -6.79
C TYR A 39 -34.14 -4.22 -7.29
N GLN A 40 -35.12 -3.41 -6.88
CA GLN A 40 -36.51 -3.53 -7.35
C GLN A 40 -36.64 -3.34 -8.87
N PHE A 41 -35.84 -2.44 -9.46
CA PHE A 41 -35.82 -2.25 -10.91
C PHE A 41 -35.32 -3.49 -11.64
N ILE A 42 -34.20 -4.08 -11.21
CA ILE A 42 -33.63 -5.30 -11.81
C ILE A 42 -34.59 -6.48 -11.70
N GLU A 43 -35.21 -6.68 -10.53
CA GLU A 43 -36.16 -7.78 -10.32
C GLU A 43 -37.44 -7.62 -11.15
N ARG A 44 -38.10 -6.45 -11.10
CA ARG A 44 -39.37 -6.23 -11.80
C ARG A 44 -39.22 -6.28 -13.31
N ALA A 45 -38.09 -5.81 -13.83
CA ALA A 45 -37.76 -5.89 -15.25
C ALA A 45 -37.26 -7.29 -15.67
N GLN A 46 -37.21 -8.26 -14.75
CA GLN A 46 -36.74 -9.64 -14.97
C GLN A 46 -35.35 -9.70 -15.64
N LEU A 47 -34.48 -8.75 -15.28
CA LEU A 47 -33.17 -8.62 -15.90
C LEU A 47 -32.14 -9.61 -15.34
N THR A 48 -32.35 -10.13 -14.13
CA THR A 48 -31.41 -11.02 -13.43
C THR A 48 -30.96 -12.20 -14.30
N ASP A 49 -31.91 -12.99 -14.80
CA ASP A 49 -31.60 -14.20 -15.57
C ASP A 49 -31.01 -13.89 -16.95
N ALA A 50 -31.39 -12.75 -17.54
CA ALA A 50 -30.83 -12.31 -18.81
C ALA A 50 -29.37 -11.88 -18.66
N ILE A 51 -29.05 -11.16 -17.58
CA ILE A 51 -27.69 -10.70 -17.27
C ILE A 51 -26.81 -11.89 -16.84
N ARG A 52 -27.30 -12.80 -15.98
CA ARG A 52 -26.55 -14.01 -15.57
C ARG A 52 -26.12 -14.84 -16.78
N ARG A 53 -27.04 -15.08 -17.73
CA ARG A 53 -26.72 -15.81 -18.98
C ARG A 53 -25.63 -15.16 -19.83
N VAL A 54 -25.54 -13.82 -19.84
CA VAL A 54 -24.46 -13.12 -20.55
C VAL A 54 -23.12 -13.33 -19.82
N LEU A 55 -23.13 -13.28 -18.49
CA LEU A 55 -21.94 -13.40 -17.65
C LEU A 55 -21.40 -14.84 -17.52
N GLU A 56 -22.25 -15.86 -17.49
CA GLU A 56 -21.84 -17.27 -17.34
C GLU A 56 -20.92 -17.76 -18.48
N SER A 57 -21.11 -17.26 -19.70
CA SER A 57 -20.30 -17.61 -20.86
C SER A 57 -19.06 -16.75 -21.07
N LEU A 58 -18.83 -15.76 -20.19
CA LEU A 58 -17.80 -14.75 -20.38
C LEU A 58 -16.46 -15.20 -19.78
N ASN A 59 -15.45 -15.30 -20.64
CA ASN A 59 -14.06 -15.23 -20.18
C ASN A 59 -13.67 -13.76 -20.02
N VAL A 60 -13.42 -13.31 -18.79
CA VAL A 60 -13.08 -11.90 -18.50
C VAL A 60 -11.68 -11.49 -18.93
N ASP A 61 -10.78 -12.45 -19.17
CA ASP A 61 -9.43 -12.18 -19.69
C ASP A 61 -9.41 -11.92 -21.20
N ASP A 62 -10.55 -12.13 -21.89
CA ASP A 62 -10.76 -11.77 -23.28
C ASP A 62 -11.42 -10.38 -23.37
N ASN A 63 -10.61 -9.35 -23.63
CA ASN A 63 -11.06 -7.96 -23.63
C ASN A 63 -12.18 -7.71 -24.65
N GLU A 64 -12.12 -8.28 -25.85
CA GLU A 64 -13.18 -8.09 -26.86
C GLU A 64 -14.51 -8.67 -26.38
N LYS A 65 -14.50 -9.88 -25.81
CA LYS A 65 -15.73 -10.50 -25.28
C LYS A 65 -16.26 -9.79 -24.04
N LEU A 66 -15.39 -9.28 -23.17
CA LEU A 66 -15.76 -8.50 -22.01
C LEU A 66 -16.47 -7.20 -22.42
N GLN A 67 -15.90 -6.47 -23.37
CA GLN A 67 -16.50 -5.25 -23.93
C GLN A 67 -17.86 -5.54 -24.57
N ALA A 68 -17.96 -6.58 -25.40
CA ALA A 68 -19.21 -6.98 -26.04
C ALA A 68 -20.30 -7.40 -25.02
N SER A 69 -19.91 -8.12 -23.97
CA SER A 69 -20.82 -8.57 -22.92
C SER A 69 -21.33 -7.42 -22.06
N SER A 70 -20.44 -6.50 -21.67
CA SER A 70 -20.79 -5.24 -21.02
C SER A 70 -21.79 -4.43 -21.85
N ALA A 71 -21.50 -4.20 -23.13
CA ALA A 71 -22.37 -3.45 -24.04
C ALA A 71 -23.76 -4.09 -24.17
N ARG A 72 -23.81 -5.44 -24.21
CA ARG A 72 -25.07 -6.19 -24.24
C ARG A 72 -25.87 -6.02 -22.95
N ILE A 73 -25.23 -6.11 -21.78
CA ILE A 73 -25.89 -5.90 -20.49
C ILE A 73 -26.38 -4.46 -20.36
N LYS A 74 -25.57 -3.48 -20.74
CA LYS A 74 -25.94 -2.05 -20.74
C LYS A 74 -27.18 -1.81 -21.61
N LYS A 75 -27.25 -2.43 -22.79
CA LYS A 75 -28.44 -2.38 -23.65
C LYS A 75 -29.68 -2.98 -22.99
N LEU A 76 -29.54 -4.09 -22.24
CA LEU A 76 -30.66 -4.68 -21.48
C LEU A 76 -31.17 -3.72 -20.39
N VAL A 77 -30.26 -3.17 -19.58
CA VAL A 77 -30.60 -2.22 -18.50
C VAL A 77 -31.24 -0.94 -19.05
N LEU A 78 -30.68 -0.37 -20.12
CA LEU A 78 -31.22 0.83 -20.76
C LEU A 78 -32.52 0.58 -21.52
N GLY A 79 -32.77 -0.64 -22.00
CA GLY A 79 -34.00 -1.03 -22.68
C GLY A 79 -35.18 -1.32 -21.74
N ALA A 80 -34.92 -1.69 -20.48
CA ALA A 80 -35.97 -2.02 -19.51
C ALA A 80 -36.77 -0.80 -19.06
N GLU A 81 -38.08 -0.94 -18.90
CA GLU A 81 -38.94 0.16 -18.43
C GLU A 81 -38.82 0.38 -16.92
N MET A 82 -38.69 1.65 -16.50
CA MET A 82 -38.74 2.04 -15.10
C MET A 82 -40.21 2.17 -14.68
N SER A 83 -40.61 1.54 -13.57
CA SER A 83 -42.00 1.62 -13.10
C SER A 83 -42.43 3.07 -12.82
N GLU A 84 -43.69 3.40 -13.13
CA GLU A 84 -44.27 4.74 -12.94
C GLU A 84 -44.12 5.27 -11.51
N HIS A 85 -44.22 4.39 -10.52
CA HIS A 85 -44.01 4.75 -9.11
C HIS A 85 -42.60 5.30 -8.85
N VAL A 86 -41.56 4.62 -9.37
CA VAL A 86 -40.15 5.03 -9.20
C VAL A 86 -39.85 6.29 -10.00
N SER A 87 -40.27 6.35 -11.26
CA SER A 87 -40.03 7.53 -12.10
C SER A 87 -40.72 8.78 -11.54
N SER A 88 -41.99 8.66 -11.10
CA SER A 88 -42.73 9.76 -10.48
C SER A 88 -42.09 10.23 -9.17
N ALA A 89 -41.58 9.30 -8.34
CA ALA A 89 -40.89 9.66 -7.10
C ALA A 89 -39.59 10.43 -7.36
N ILE A 90 -38.80 10.00 -8.35
CA ILE A 90 -37.56 10.71 -8.76
C ILE A 90 -37.89 12.10 -9.30
N VAL A 91 -38.92 12.22 -10.14
CA VAL A 91 -39.35 13.50 -10.73
C VAL A 91 -39.87 14.44 -9.65
N ALA A 92 -40.69 13.95 -8.71
CA ALA A 92 -41.18 14.75 -7.59
C ALA A 92 -40.04 15.25 -6.69
N ALA A 93 -39.01 14.43 -6.43
CA ALA A 93 -37.83 14.85 -5.69
C ALA A 93 -37.01 15.92 -6.44
N TYR A 94 -36.89 15.78 -7.76
CA TYR A 94 -36.23 16.75 -8.64
C TYR A 94 -36.99 18.09 -8.71
N GLU A 95 -38.32 18.05 -8.80
CA GLU A 95 -39.17 19.24 -8.77
C GLU A 95 -39.11 19.95 -7.41
N LYS A 96 -39.08 19.19 -6.31
CA LYS A 96 -38.86 19.73 -4.95
C LYS A 96 -37.50 20.43 -4.81
N LEU A 97 -36.49 19.99 -5.58
CA LEU A 97 -35.17 20.65 -5.65
C LEU A 97 -35.22 21.96 -6.49
N GLY A 98 -36.34 22.25 -7.14
CA GLY A 98 -36.53 23.40 -8.02
C GLY A 98 -36.15 23.13 -9.48
N SER A 99 -36.05 21.85 -9.87
CA SER A 99 -35.65 21.42 -11.22
C SER A 99 -34.34 22.06 -11.75
N PRO A 100 -33.26 22.18 -10.93
CA PRO A 100 -32.02 22.80 -11.37
C PRO A 100 -31.24 21.87 -12.31
N LEU A 101 -30.15 22.36 -12.90
CA LEU A 101 -29.13 21.45 -13.43
C LEU A 101 -28.60 20.56 -12.30
N VAL A 102 -28.42 19.26 -12.57
CA VAL A 102 -27.95 18.29 -11.58
C VAL A 102 -26.76 17.47 -12.06
N ALA A 103 -25.92 17.07 -11.11
CA ALA A 103 -24.96 16.00 -11.25
C ALA A 103 -25.60 14.70 -10.75
N VAL A 104 -25.57 13.66 -11.58
CA VAL A 104 -26.10 12.33 -11.28
C VAL A 104 -24.90 11.39 -11.15
N ARG A 105 -24.68 10.89 -9.94
CA ARG A 105 -23.47 10.15 -9.56
C ARG A 105 -23.81 8.73 -9.17
N SER A 106 -22.88 7.84 -9.41
CA SER A 106 -22.94 6.45 -8.95
C SER A 106 -22.35 6.34 -7.54
N SER A 107 -23.02 5.58 -6.68
CA SER A 107 -22.55 5.26 -5.33
C SER A 107 -22.84 3.80 -5.00
N ALA A 108 -21.86 2.91 -5.19
CA ALA A 108 -22.06 1.50 -4.86
C ALA A 108 -21.94 1.23 -3.36
N THR A 109 -22.66 0.21 -2.89
CA THR A 109 -22.64 -0.21 -1.47
C THR A 109 -21.30 -0.81 -1.03
N ALA A 110 -20.45 -1.17 -2.00
CA ALA A 110 -19.12 -1.75 -1.78
C ALA A 110 -17.97 -0.78 -2.16
N GLU A 111 -18.28 0.45 -2.60
CA GLU A 111 -17.29 1.37 -3.21
C GLU A 111 -16.17 1.82 -2.26
N ASP A 112 -16.48 1.88 -0.96
CA ASP A 112 -15.63 2.42 0.11
C ASP A 112 -15.19 1.34 1.13
N LEU A 113 -15.16 0.06 0.73
CA LEU A 113 -14.64 -1.02 1.57
C LEU A 113 -13.11 -0.89 1.71
N PRO A 114 -12.53 -1.09 2.92
CA PRO A 114 -11.08 -0.94 3.17
C PRO A 114 -10.18 -1.79 2.26
N GLU A 115 -10.69 -2.93 1.79
CA GLU A 115 -9.97 -3.91 0.98
C GLU A 115 -10.25 -3.78 -0.53
N ALA A 116 -11.20 -2.92 -0.93
CA ALA A 116 -11.68 -2.80 -2.31
C ALA A 116 -11.97 -1.33 -2.66
N SER A 117 -10.95 -0.60 -3.11
CA SER A 117 -11.12 0.75 -3.67
C SER A 117 -11.69 0.64 -5.09
N PHE A 118 -13.01 0.80 -5.26
CA PHE A 118 -13.68 0.87 -6.57
C PHE A 118 -13.52 2.25 -7.24
N ALA A 119 -12.53 3.04 -6.82
CA ALA A 119 -12.36 4.43 -7.21
C ALA A 119 -12.34 4.63 -8.75
N GLY A 120 -13.18 5.54 -9.21
CA GLY A 120 -13.27 5.94 -10.63
C GLY A 120 -13.77 4.85 -11.57
N GLN A 121 -14.42 3.78 -11.06
CA GLN A 121 -14.96 2.70 -11.90
C GLN A 121 -16.34 3.00 -12.49
N GLN A 122 -17.09 3.93 -11.91
CA GLN A 122 -18.51 4.10 -12.19
C GLN A 122 -18.81 5.49 -12.77
N SER A 123 -19.87 5.57 -13.57
CA SER A 123 -20.16 6.76 -14.38
C SER A 123 -20.74 7.89 -13.54
N THR A 124 -20.33 9.13 -13.87
CA THR A 124 -20.92 10.37 -13.37
C THR A 124 -21.39 11.18 -14.56
N TYR A 125 -22.60 11.74 -14.46
CA TYR A 125 -23.20 12.57 -15.50
C TYR A 125 -23.42 13.97 -14.95
N LEU A 126 -22.85 14.97 -15.63
CA LEU A 126 -22.89 16.36 -15.21
C LEU A 126 -23.84 17.17 -16.09
N ASN A 127 -24.34 18.29 -15.57
CA ASN A 127 -25.17 19.24 -16.32
C ASN A 127 -26.48 18.66 -16.87
N ILE A 128 -27.03 17.64 -16.20
CA ILE A 128 -28.30 17.01 -16.56
C ILE A 128 -29.45 17.99 -16.33
N ALA A 129 -30.33 18.13 -17.33
CA ALA A 129 -31.41 19.10 -17.34
C ALA A 129 -32.75 18.43 -17.64
N GLY A 130 -33.70 18.56 -16.71
CA GLY A 130 -35.07 18.09 -16.90
C GLY A 130 -35.31 16.61 -16.56
N ALA A 131 -36.57 16.29 -16.29
CA ALA A 131 -37.00 14.99 -15.78
C ALA A 131 -36.60 13.82 -16.68
N LYS A 132 -36.76 13.96 -18.00
CA LYS A 132 -36.45 12.90 -18.97
C LYS A 132 -34.97 12.51 -18.93
N ASP A 133 -34.09 13.51 -18.98
CA ASP A 133 -32.66 13.29 -19.03
C ASP A 133 -32.11 12.84 -17.68
N LEU A 134 -32.72 13.28 -16.58
CA LEU A 134 -32.47 12.75 -15.23
C LEU A 134 -32.75 11.25 -15.16
N LEU A 135 -33.93 10.79 -15.60
CA LEU A 135 -34.26 9.36 -15.57
C LEU A 135 -33.32 8.54 -16.45
N LEU A 136 -32.90 9.08 -17.60
CA LEU A 136 -31.90 8.46 -18.46
C LEU A 136 -30.53 8.36 -17.76
N ALA A 137 -30.07 9.43 -17.11
CA ALA A 137 -28.81 9.44 -16.36
C ALA A 137 -28.83 8.44 -15.19
N VAL A 138 -29.95 8.34 -14.46
CA VAL A 138 -30.13 7.35 -13.38
C VAL A 138 -29.98 5.92 -13.90
N LYS A 139 -30.65 5.59 -15.01
CA LYS A 139 -30.52 4.26 -15.63
C LYS A 139 -29.10 3.98 -16.11
N ASN A 140 -28.40 4.99 -16.61
CA ASN A 140 -27.01 4.85 -16.99
C ASN A 140 -26.09 4.63 -15.78
N CYS A 141 -26.33 5.29 -14.65
CA CYS A 141 -25.63 4.97 -13.40
C CYS A 141 -25.88 3.52 -12.97
N TRP A 142 -27.11 3.02 -13.05
CA TRP A 142 -27.40 1.60 -12.79
C TRP A 142 -26.71 0.65 -13.75
N ALA A 143 -26.68 1.00 -15.05
CA ALA A 143 -25.98 0.21 -16.06
C ALA A 143 -24.46 0.21 -15.82
N SER A 144 -23.93 1.27 -15.19
CA SER A 144 -22.50 1.40 -14.94
C SER A 144 -21.92 0.34 -13.98
N LEU A 145 -22.77 -0.33 -13.19
CA LEU A 145 -22.35 -1.51 -12.43
C LEU A 145 -21.79 -2.59 -13.36
N PHE A 146 -22.23 -2.66 -14.61
CA PHE A 146 -21.82 -3.66 -15.59
C PHE A 146 -20.86 -3.11 -16.64
N GLU A 147 -20.16 -2.00 -16.38
CA GLU A 147 -19.04 -1.60 -17.23
C GLU A 147 -17.95 -2.70 -17.25
N PRO A 148 -17.14 -2.80 -18.33
CA PRO A 148 -16.14 -3.86 -18.49
C PRO A 148 -15.25 -4.02 -17.26
N ARG A 149 -14.75 -2.90 -16.73
CA ARG A 149 -13.90 -2.84 -15.54
C ARG A 149 -14.60 -3.38 -14.29
N ALA A 150 -15.86 -3.02 -14.11
CA ALA A 150 -16.64 -3.43 -12.95
C ALA A 150 -16.99 -4.93 -13.01
N ILE A 151 -17.25 -5.47 -14.21
CA ILE A 151 -17.42 -6.91 -14.44
C ILE A 151 -16.11 -7.65 -14.16
N PHE A 152 -15.02 -7.25 -14.83
CA PHE A 152 -13.70 -7.88 -14.69
C PHE A 152 -13.26 -7.97 -13.24
N TYR A 153 -13.38 -6.86 -12.50
CA TYR A 153 -13.02 -6.79 -11.09
C TYR A 153 -13.84 -7.76 -10.24
N ARG A 154 -15.17 -7.78 -10.39
CA ARG A 154 -16.03 -8.67 -9.59
C ARG A 154 -15.78 -10.15 -9.89
N VAL A 155 -15.53 -10.52 -11.14
CA VAL A 155 -15.16 -11.90 -11.49
C VAL A 155 -13.81 -12.28 -10.89
N HIS A 156 -12.80 -11.41 -10.99
CA HIS A 156 -11.48 -11.66 -10.40
C HIS A 156 -11.49 -11.78 -8.87
N GLN A 157 -12.31 -10.99 -8.19
CA GLN A 157 -12.51 -11.06 -6.75
C GLN A 157 -13.53 -12.13 -6.33
N ASN A 158 -14.10 -12.87 -7.29
CA ASN A 158 -15.13 -13.88 -7.09
C ASN A 158 -16.37 -13.37 -6.32
N TYR A 159 -16.76 -12.11 -6.54
CA TYR A 159 -17.97 -11.49 -6.01
C TYR A 159 -19.18 -11.75 -6.92
N ASP A 160 -20.33 -12.14 -6.35
CA ASP A 160 -21.58 -12.21 -7.11
C ASP A 160 -21.97 -10.83 -7.64
N HIS A 161 -22.26 -10.71 -8.94
CA HIS A 161 -22.59 -9.42 -9.55
C HIS A 161 -23.88 -8.81 -9.00
N PHE A 162 -24.74 -9.60 -8.34
CA PHE A 162 -26.01 -9.17 -7.77
C PHE A 162 -25.96 -8.96 -6.25
N SER A 163 -24.85 -9.29 -5.58
CA SER A 163 -24.66 -8.94 -4.17
C SER A 163 -24.30 -7.46 -3.99
N VAL A 164 -23.72 -6.84 -5.03
CA VAL A 164 -23.40 -5.41 -5.06
C VAL A 164 -24.60 -4.63 -5.58
N ARG A 165 -25.03 -3.63 -4.80
CA ARG A 165 -26.10 -2.71 -5.18
C ARG A 165 -25.53 -1.31 -5.41
N ILE A 166 -26.29 -0.49 -6.13
CA ILE A 166 -25.88 0.88 -6.46
C ILE A 166 -26.99 1.87 -6.11
N ALA A 167 -26.63 2.86 -5.32
CA ALA A 167 -27.41 4.06 -5.09
C ALA A 167 -26.98 5.14 -6.09
N VAL A 168 -27.84 6.15 -6.26
CA VAL A 168 -27.61 7.25 -7.21
C VAL A 168 -27.84 8.59 -6.51
N PRO A 169 -26.78 9.24 -5.98
CA PRO A 169 -26.85 10.62 -5.54
C PRO A 169 -27.14 11.57 -6.72
N VAL A 170 -28.15 12.42 -6.55
CA VAL A 170 -28.53 13.50 -7.48
C VAL A 170 -28.33 14.82 -6.74
N GLN A 171 -27.35 15.60 -7.16
CA GLN A 171 -26.97 16.85 -6.51
C GLN A 171 -27.15 18.03 -7.46
N LYS A 172 -27.54 19.19 -6.92
CA LYS A 172 -27.52 20.45 -7.67
C LYS A 172 -26.12 20.67 -8.25
N MET A 173 -26.06 20.93 -9.55
CA MET A 173 -24.82 21.15 -10.27
C MET A 173 -24.22 22.51 -9.92
N ILE A 174 -22.96 22.52 -9.50
CA ILE A 174 -22.18 23.74 -9.28
C ILE A 174 -21.46 24.09 -10.58
N GLN A 175 -21.74 25.27 -11.15
CA GLN A 175 -21.06 25.77 -12.35
C GLN A 175 -19.71 26.36 -11.94
N SER A 176 -18.76 25.49 -11.62
CA SER A 176 -17.53 25.92 -10.97
C SER A 176 -16.66 26.80 -11.86
N GLN A 177 -16.30 27.95 -11.33
CA GLN A 177 -15.23 28.77 -11.88
C GLN A 177 -13.88 28.11 -11.60
N THR A 178 -13.73 27.59 -10.38
CA THR A 178 -12.58 26.80 -9.92
C THR A 178 -13.05 25.56 -9.19
N SER A 179 -12.34 24.45 -9.37
CA SER A 179 -12.61 23.20 -8.67
C SER A 179 -11.32 22.48 -8.38
N GLY A 180 -11.36 21.50 -7.49
CA GLY A 180 -10.15 20.83 -7.09
C GLY A 180 -10.36 19.65 -6.17
N VAL A 181 -9.23 19.14 -5.71
CA VAL A 181 -9.14 18.06 -4.72
C VAL A 181 -8.29 18.56 -3.56
N MET A 182 -8.59 18.10 -2.36
CA MET A 182 -7.85 18.41 -1.15
C MET A 182 -7.59 17.14 -0.36
N PHE A 183 -6.35 16.97 0.09
CA PHE A 183 -5.97 15.94 1.04
C PHE A 183 -5.65 16.60 2.38
N THR A 184 -6.24 16.11 3.45
CA THR A 184 -5.91 16.60 4.80
C THR A 184 -4.64 15.95 5.37
N VAL A 185 -3.80 15.42 4.50
CA VAL A 185 -2.46 14.86 4.78
C VAL A 185 -1.64 15.08 3.51
N GLU A 186 -0.32 15.23 3.62
CA GLU A 186 0.50 15.26 2.41
C GLU A 186 0.66 13.82 1.86
N PRO A 187 0.15 13.50 0.66
CA PRO A 187 -0.04 12.11 0.24
C PRO A 187 1.22 11.41 -0.31
N VAL A 188 2.33 12.12 -0.49
CA VAL A 188 3.62 11.56 -0.94
C VAL A 188 4.50 11.19 0.25
N SER A 189 4.47 12.02 1.28
CA SER A 189 5.25 11.95 2.50
C SER A 189 4.52 11.33 3.68
N SER A 190 3.20 11.30 3.60
CA SER A 190 2.27 11.01 4.69
C SER A 190 2.48 11.89 5.91
N ASP A 191 2.90 13.14 5.68
CA ASP A 191 3.02 14.15 6.71
C ASP A 191 1.62 14.66 7.08
N ASP A 192 1.12 14.19 8.22
CA ASP A 192 -0.18 14.53 8.78
C ASP A 192 -0.23 15.95 9.39
N THR A 193 0.92 16.65 9.45
CA THR A 193 0.96 18.05 9.84
C THR A 193 0.62 19.00 8.70
N LYS A 194 0.38 18.47 7.49
CA LYS A 194 0.16 19.25 6.27
C LYS A 194 -1.19 18.99 5.61
N ILE A 195 -1.65 19.96 4.83
CA ILE A 195 -2.82 19.86 3.93
C ILE A 195 -2.32 20.18 2.52
N VAL A 196 -2.78 19.40 1.54
CA VAL A 196 -2.54 19.66 0.11
C VAL A 196 -3.85 20.08 -0.53
N VAL A 197 -3.84 21.23 -1.22
CA VAL A 197 -4.98 21.70 -2.04
C VAL A 197 -4.51 21.80 -3.49
N GLU A 198 -5.19 21.10 -4.38
CA GLU A 198 -4.98 21.22 -5.82
C GLU A 198 -6.17 21.92 -6.48
N ALA A 199 -5.92 22.79 -7.47
CA ALA A 199 -6.97 23.60 -8.10
C ALA A 199 -6.81 23.74 -9.62
N ILE A 200 -7.93 23.67 -10.35
CA ILE A 200 -8.06 23.93 -11.78
C ILE A 200 -9.16 24.96 -12.07
N TRP A 201 -9.11 25.56 -13.26
CA TRP A 201 -10.25 26.29 -13.83
C TRP A 201 -11.32 25.33 -14.37
N GLY A 202 -12.60 25.68 -14.21
CA GLY A 202 -13.74 24.95 -14.74
C GLY A 202 -14.24 23.81 -13.84
N LEU A 203 -14.87 22.80 -14.45
CA LEU A 203 -15.45 21.64 -13.76
C LEU A 203 -14.40 20.62 -13.30
N GLY A 204 -14.65 20.02 -12.13
CA GLY A 204 -13.71 19.11 -11.43
C GLY A 204 -13.42 17.78 -12.13
N GLU A 205 -14.23 17.40 -13.12
CA GLU A 205 -14.00 16.20 -13.92
C GLU A 205 -12.59 16.18 -14.55
N ALA A 206 -12.08 17.35 -14.96
CA ALA A 206 -10.78 17.47 -15.62
C ALA A 206 -9.58 17.20 -14.68
N ILE A 207 -9.72 17.48 -13.37
CA ILE A 207 -8.66 17.18 -12.38
C ILE A 207 -8.72 15.72 -11.94
N VAL A 208 -9.93 15.19 -11.69
CA VAL A 208 -10.12 13.79 -11.27
C VAL A 208 -9.65 12.82 -12.36
N SER A 209 -9.93 13.13 -13.63
CA SER A 209 -9.44 12.34 -14.78
C SER A 209 -7.95 12.54 -15.08
N GLY A 210 -7.26 13.49 -14.43
CA GLY A 210 -5.87 13.85 -14.74
C GLY A 210 -5.67 14.51 -16.11
N ALA A 211 -6.75 14.97 -16.76
CA ALA A 211 -6.71 15.59 -18.08
C ALA A 211 -6.06 16.99 -18.07
N VAL A 212 -5.90 17.59 -16.89
CA VAL A 212 -5.27 18.89 -16.62
C VAL A 212 -4.30 18.77 -15.46
N THR A 213 -3.17 19.46 -15.54
CA THR A 213 -2.23 19.64 -14.42
C THR A 213 -2.71 20.80 -13.54
N PRO A 214 -3.01 20.59 -12.25
CA PRO A 214 -3.53 21.61 -11.37
C PRO A 214 -2.44 22.52 -10.77
N ASP A 215 -2.85 23.68 -10.26
CA ASP A 215 -2.05 24.36 -9.24
C ASP A 215 -1.99 23.51 -7.97
N LEU A 216 -0.87 23.56 -7.26
CA LEU A 216 -0.67 22.88 -5.99
C LEU A 216 -0.31 23.89 -4.89
N TYR A 217 -1.01 23.78 -3.78
CA TYR A 217 -0.77 24.57 -2.57
C TYR A 217 -0.56 23.63 -1.39
N LEU A 218 0.59 23.76 -0.71
CA LEU A 218 0.91 23.01 0.50
C LEU A 218 0.73 23.92 1.70
N LEU A 219 -0.02 23.48 2.70
CA LEU A 219 -0.32 24.26 3.90
C LEU A 219 0.11 23.53 5.16
N ASP A 220 0.53 24.29 6.18
CA ASP A 220 0.64 23.81 7.56
C ASP A 220 -0.77 23.66 8.15
N LYS A 221 -1.12 22.47 8.63
CA LYS A 221 -2.47 22.15 9.13
C LYS A 221 -2.83 22.93 10.40
N SER A 222 -1.84 23.27 11.22
CA SER A 222 -2.07 23.94 12.49
C SER A 222 -2.40 25.43 12.31
N THR A 223 -1.62 26.11 11.47
CA THR A 223 -1.66 27.57 11.25
C THR A 223 -2.39 27.98 9.98
N LEU A 224 -2.62 27.04 9.05
CA LEU A 224 -3.07 27.31 7.68
C LEU A 224 -2.16 28.27 6.90
N ALA A 225 -0.89 28.36 7.30
CA ALA A 225 0.13 29.06 6.53
C ALA A 225 0.43 28.30 5.24
N ILE A 226 0.44 28.99 4.11
CA ILE A 226 0.81 28.41 2.82
C ILE A 226 2.33 28.28 2.77
N LEU A 227 2.82 27.04 2.80
CA LEU A 227 4.23 26.66 2.83
C LEU A 227 4.84 26.63 1.43
N GLU A 228 4.09 26.15 0.44
CA GLU A 228 4.55 26.00 -0.94
C GLU A 228 3.43 26.34 -1.93
N ARG A 229 3.80 26.91 -3.09
CA ARG A 229 2.90 27.10 -4.24
C ARG A 229 3.59 26.63 -5.52
N LYS A 230 2.88 25.85 -6.32
CA LYS A 230 3.26 25.51 -7.70
C LYS A 230 2.10 25.86 -8.61
N ILE A 231 2.35 26.75 -9.56
CA ILE A 231 1.33 27.23 -10.48
C ILE A 231 1.54 26.56 -11.83
N ALA A 232 0.53 25.84 -12.31
CA ALA A 232 0.60 25.10 -13.56
C ALA A 232 -0.10 25.87 -14.68
N ALA A 233 0.46 25.84 -15.90
CA ALA A 233 -0.25 26.39 -17.04
C ALA A 233 -1.47 25.54 -17.39
N GLN A 234 -2.62 26.15 -17.64
CA GLN A 234 -3.84 25.44 -18.03
C GLN A 234 -4.38 25.99 -19.35
N GLU A 235 -4.31 25.18 -20.41
CA GLU A 235 -4.69 25.57 -21.78
C GLU A 235 -6.19 25.64 -22.02
N TRP A 236 -6.96 24.84 -21.29
CA TRP A 236 -8.40 24.72 -21.48
C TRP A 236 -9.09 24.41 -20.15
N LYS A 237 -10.37 24.76 -20.06
CA LYS A 237 -11.24 24.40 -18.95
C LYS A 237 -12.49 23.70 -19.46
N LEU A 238 -13.04 22.80 -18.65
CA LEU A 238 -14.31 22.16 -18.93
C LEU A 238 -15.44 23.07 -18.45
N VAL A 239 -16.40 23.35 -19.32
CA VAL A 239 -17.60 24.14 -19.00
C VAL A 239 -18.83 23.46 -19.60
N ARG A 240 -20.01 23.87 -19.14
CA ARG A 240 -21.27 23.42 -19.73
C ARG A 240 -21.40 23.90 -21.18
N ASN A 241 -21.77 22.99 -22.07
CA ASN A 241 -22.20 23.28 -23.44
C ASN A 241 -23.74 23.36 -23.50
N PRO A 242 -24.35 24.56 -23.49
CA PRO A 242 -25.80 24.70 -23.56
C PRO A 242 -26.41 24.26 -24.91
N LYS A 243 -25.59 24.03 -25.94
CA LYS A 243 -26.01 23.61 -27.27
C LYS A 243 -25.87 22.11 -27.51
N SER A 244 -25.39 21.35 -26.52
CA SER A 244 -25.24 19.91 -26.70
C SER A 244 -26.58 19.27 -27.01
N LYS A 245 -26.60 18.40 -28.03
CA LYS A 245 -27.76 17.58 -28.37
C LYS A 245 -27.77 16.26 -27.61
N ASP A 246 -26.63 15.90 -27.01
CA ASP A 246 -26.52 14.75 -26.12
C ASP A 246 -26.64 15.24 -24.67
N ALA A 247 -27.72 14.81 -24.02
CA ALA A 247 -27.99 15.19 -22.64
C ALA A 247 -26.98 14.62 -21.64
N LEU A 248 -26.29 13.52 -21.99
CA LEU A 248 -25.29 12.89 -21.12
C LEU A 248 -23.88 13.46 -21.35
N GLU A 249 -23.64 14.11 -22.48
CA GLU A 249 -22.40 14.82 -22.82
C GLU A 249 -22.65 16.32 -23.00
N ALA A 250 -23.06 16.97 -21.90
CA ALA A 250 -23.41 18.39 -21.88
C ALA A 250 -22.22 19.32 -21.55
N ASN A 251 -20.98 18.86 -21.77
CA ASN A 251 -19.76 19.60 -21.45
C ASN A 251 -18.92 19.86 -22.72
N GLU A 252 -18.21 20.99 -22.75
CA GLU A 252 -17.23 21.29 -23.80
C GLU A 252 -15.93 21.84 -23.23
N ARG A 253 -14.84 21.64 -23.98
CA ARG A 253 -13.54 22.23 -23.67
C ARG A 253 -13.47 23.63 -24.26
N VAL A 254 -13.21 24.61 -23.41
CA VAL A 254 -12.99 26.00 -23.82
C VAL A 254 -11.56 26.39 -23.52
N PHE A 255 -10.86 26.90 -24.53
CA PHE A 255 -9.49 27.38 -24.38
C PHE A 255 -9.43 28.62 -23.48
N ILE A 256 -8.43 28.65 -22.61
CA ILE A 256 -8.13 29.78 -21.75
C ILE A 256 -7.30 30.81 -22.54
N ARG A 257 -7.50 32.10 -22.24
CA ARG A 257 -6.75 33.19 -22.88
C ARG A 257 -5.27 33.04 -22.56
N GLN A 258 -4.39 33.36 -23.52
CA GLN A 258 -2.94 33.26 -23.39
C GLN A 258 -2.41 33.93 -22.11
N ASP A 259 -2.92 35.12 -21.78
CA ASP A 259 -2.50 35.89 -20.59
C ASP A 259 -2.92 35.24 -19.26
N ASP A 260 -3.91 34.35 -19.26
CA ASP A 260 -4.46 33.69 -18.07
C ASP A 260 -3.95 32.25 -17.88
N LEU A 261 -3.14 31.71 -18.81
CA LEU A 261 -2.69 30.31 -18.80
C LEU A 261 -1.95 29.95 -17.51
N ALA A 262 -0.99 30.79 -17.11
CA ALA A 262 -0.14 30.60 -15.92
C ALA A 262 -0.65 31.38 -14.70
N ARG A 263 -1.91 31.84 -14.72
CA ARG A 263 -2.50 32.56 -13.59
C ARG A 263 -2.81 31.60 -12.45
N GLN A 264 -2.53 32.03 -11.22
CA GLN A 264 -2.91 31.33 -10.00
C GLN A 264 -4.45 31.24 -9.92
N LYS A 265 -4.97 30.02 -9.67
CA LYS A 265 -6.42 29.73 -9.73
C LYS A 265 -7.17 30.26 -8.52
N LEU A 266 -6.55 30.19 -7.35
CA LEU A 266 -7.16 30.60 -6.07
C LEU A 266 -6.41 31.76 -5.43
N SER A 267 -7.10 32.68 -4.77
CA SER A 267 -6.47 33.65 -3.88
C SER A 267 -6.04 33.02 -2.55
N ASP A 268 -5.09 33.63 -1.84
CA ASP A 268 -4.62 33.12 -0.54
C ASP A 268 -5.75 32.95 0.49
N ALA A 269 -6.75 33.83 0.46
CA ALA A 269 -7.92 33.73 1.33
C ALA A 269 -8.78 32.50 0.99
N GLU A 270 -8.95 32.21 -0.30
CA GLU A 270 -9.69 31.05 -0.78
C GLU A 270 -8.99 29.74 -0.44
N ILE A 271 -7.66 29.67 -0.63
CA ILE A 271 -6.86 28.49 -0.28
C ILE A 271 -7.03 28.16 1.21
N ARG A 272 -6.94 29.17 2.09
CA ARG A 272 -7.13 28.97 3.54
C ARG A 272 -8.57 28.57 3.89
N ALA A 273 -9.56 29.16 3.23
CA ALA A 273 -10.97 28.83 3.47
C ALA A 273 -11.27 27.36 3.11
N ILE A 274 -10.70 26.86 2.01
CA ILE A 274 -10.81 25.45 1.62
C ILE A 274 -10.14 24.55 2.65
N ALA A 275 -8.91 24.88 3.07
CA ALA A 275 -8.16 24.10 4.05
C ALA A 275 -8.85 24.06 5.44
N GLU A 276 -9.48 25.15 5.87
CA GLU A 276 -10.27 25.21 7.11
C GLU A 276 -11.47 24.26 7.07
N VAL A 277 -12.19 24.21 5.94
CA VAL A 277 -13.28 23.23 5.74
C VAL A 277 -12.73 21.79 5.77
N GLY A 278 -11.59 21.53 5.13
CA GLY A 278 -10.94 20.22 5.18
C GLY A 278 -10.59 19.76 6.59
N LYS A 279 -10.00 20.65 7.39
CA LYS A 279 -9.67 20.39 8.80
C LYS A 279 -10.90 20.06 9.63
N ARG A 280 -12.02 20.78 9.42
CA ARG A 280 -13.30 20.48 10.09
C ARG A 280 -13.85 19.11 9.70
N ILE A 281 -13.73 18.72 8.43
CA ILE A 281 -14.17 17.40 7.96
C ILE A 281 -13.29 16.29 8.56
N GLU A 282 -11.97 16.44 8.53
CA GLU A 282 -11.04 15.49 9.17
C GLU A 282 -11.34 15.33 10.68
N GLN A 283 -11.56 16.44 11.40
CA GLN A 283 -11.92 16.40 12.82
C GLN A 283 -13.22 15.63 13.08
N HIS A 284 -14.20 15.74 12.19
CA HIS A 284 -15.47 15.03 12.30
C HIS A 284 -15.32 13.52 12.10
N TYR A 285 -14.54 13.11 11.10
CA TYR A 285 -14.33 11.70 10.77
C TYR A 285 -13.23 11.02 11.60
N GLY A 286 -12.31 11.78 12.20
CA GLY A 286 -11.22 11.28 13.03
C GLY A 286 -10.05 10.65 12.25
N THR A 287 -10.08 10.72 10.91
CA THR A 287 -9.05 10.18 10.01
C THR A 287 -8.80 11.14 8.85
N PRO A 288 -7.59 11.13 8.24
CA PRO A 288 -7.30 11.97 7.09
C PRO A 288 -8.27 11.71 5.93
N GLN A 289 -8.64 12.78 5.21
CA GLN A 289 -9.68 12.76 4.19
C GLN A 289 -9.14 13.20 2.81
N ASP A 290 -9.67 12.54 1.78
CA ASP A 290 -9.61 12.93 0.36
C ASP A 290 -10.95 13.59 -0.01
N ILE A 291 -10.89 14.87 -0.38
CA ILE A 291 -12.04 15.75 -0.50
C ILE A 291 -12.08 16.39 -1.90
N GLU A 292 -13.19 16.20 -2.61
CA GLU A 292 -13.47 16.93 -3.84
C GLU A 292 -14.26 18.21 -3.53
N TRP A 293 -13.88 19.33 -4.16
CA TRP A 293 -14.54 20.62 -3.94
C TRP A 293 -14.73 21.40 -5.24
N ALA A 294 -15.73 22.26 -5.23
CA ALA A 294 -16.03 23.18 -6.32
C ALA A 294 -16.38 24.56 -5.77
N ARG A 295 -16.10 25.59 -6.56
CA ARG A 295 -16.42 26.97 -6.22
C ARG A 295 -17.03 27.69 -7.40
N ASP A 296 -18.18 28.30 -7.16
CA ASP A 296 -18.84 29.22 -8.07
C ASP A 296 -18.90 30.64 -7.44
N GLU A 297 -19.80 31.48 -7.93
CA GLU A 297 -19.98 32.85 -7.44
C GLU A 297 -20.57 32.91 -6.03
N ASP A 298 -21.34 31.89 -5.63
CA ASP A 298 -22.02 31.81 -4.33
C ASP A 298 -21.09 31.30 -3.21
N GLY A 299 -20.04 30.56 -3.57
CA GLY A 299 -18.99 30.18 -2.64
C GLY A 299 -18.44 28.77 -2.85
N LEU A 300 -17.83 28.24 -1.79
CA LEU A 300 -17.21 26.91 -1.75
C LEU A 300 -18.24 25.84 -1.43
N TYR A 301 -18.19 24.74 -2.18
CA TYR A 301 -18.99 23.55 -1.99
C TYR A 301 -18.12 22.29 -1.95
N ILE A 302 -18.44 21.38 -1.02
CA ILE A 302 -17.82 20.06 -0.93
C ILE A 302 -18.68 19.07 -1.72
N LEU A 303 -18.02 18.41 -2.68
CA LEU A 303 -18.65 17.50 -3.62
C LEU A 303 -18.51 16.03 -3.21
N GLN A 304 -17.48 15.69 -2.44
CA GLN A 304 -17.25 14.34 -1.93
C GLN A 304 -16.25 14.39 -0.78
N THR A 305 -16.33 13.44 0.15
CA THR A 305 -15.24 13.11 1.09
C THR A 305 -15.14 11.59 1.23
N ARG A 306 -13.94 11.10 1.50
CA ARG A 306 -13.66 9.71 1.87
C ARG A 306 -12.35 9.62 2.66
N PRO A 307 -12.15 8.58 3.49
CA PRO A 307 -10.88 8.39 4.20
C PRO A 307 -9.73 8.15 3.21
N VAL A 308 -8.55 8.66 3.53
CA VAL A 308 -7.31 8.34 2.82
C VAL A 308 -6.89 6.92 3.21
N THR A 309 -7.13 5.96 2.34
CA THR A 309 -6.78 4.54 2.56
C THR A 309 -5.34 4.22 2.18
N THR A 310 -4.70 5.09 1.40
CA THR A 310 -3.35 4.92 0.86
C THR A 310 -2.35 5.85 1.54
N MET A 311 -2.28 5.77 2.87
CA MET A 311 -1.14 6.33 3.57
C MET A 311 0.06 5.40 3.35
N VAL A 312 1.03 5.87 2.57
CA VAL A 312 2.38 5.31 2.64
C VAL A 312 2.82 5.47 4.09
N ALA A 313 3.26 4.45 4.81
CA ALA A 313 3.87 4.68 6.13
C ALA A 313 4.90 5.79 5.98
N ALA A 314 4.80 6.88 6.77
CA ALA A 314 5.58 8.10 6.61
C ALA A 314 7.09 7.80 6.67
N ALA A 315 7.65 7.46 5.51
CA ALA A 315 9.07 7.29 5.31
C ALA A 315 9.65 8.69 5.21
N GLY A 316 9.99 9.28 6.35
CA GLY A 316 10.91 10.39 6.49
C GLY A 316 10.95 11.37 5.32
N ALA A 317 9.85 12.05 5.02
CA ALA A 317 9.89 13.19 4.11
C ALA A 317 10.41 14.43 4.84
N SER A 318 11.64 14.35 5.32
CA SER A 318 12.46 15.54 5.34
C SER A 318 12.90 15.79 3.89
N ALA A 319 12.54 16.96 3.35
CA ALA A 319 13.03 17.47 2.09
C ALA A 319 14.56 17.27 1.96
N GLY A 320 14.96 16.21 1.27
CA GLY A 320 16.34 15.93 0.91
C GLY A 320 16.68 16.70 -0.36
N ALA A 321 17.09 17.95 -0.21
CA ALA A 321 17.69 18.70 -1.30
C ALA A 321 19.02 18.03 -1.71
N GLY A 322 19.10 17.59 -2.97
CA GLY A 322 20.33 17.55 -3.78
C GLY A 322 21.33 16.42 -3.51
N GLY A 323 21.13 15.26 -4.16
CA GLY A 323 22.24 14.49 -4.70
C GLY A 323 22.53 14.98 -6.12
N GLU A 324 23.80 15.28 -6.46
CA GLU A 324 24.17 15.56 -7.84
C GLU A 324 24.12 14.26 -8.66
N MET A 325 23.04 14.09 -9.44
CA MET A 325 23.02 13.11 -10.51
C MET A 325 23.84 13.65 -11.68
N THR A 326 25.00 13.05 -11.95
CA THR A 326 25.90 13.39 -13.07
C THR A 326 25.42 12.81 -14.40
N GLY A 327 24.12 12.86 -14.66
CA GLY A 327 23.50 12.42 -15.91
C GLY A 327 22.78 13.59 -16.58
N LYS A 328 22.56 13.49 -17.89
CA LYS A 328 21.80 14.49 -18.62
C LYS A 328 20.33 14.44 -18.17
N LEU A 329 19.87 15.49 -17.49
CA LEU A 329 18.45 15.65 -17.16
C LEU A 329 17.66 15.75 -18.47
N LEU A 330 16.71 14.84 -18.67
CA LEU A 330 15.86 14.80 -19.86
C LEU A 330 14.59 15.61 -19.64
N ILE A 331 13.94 15.41 -18.49
CA ILE A 331 12.69 16.07 -18.16
C ILE A 331 12.42 16.10 -16.65
N SER A 332 11.52 16.98 -16.22
CA SER A 332 11.03 17.07 -14.85
C SER A 332 9.51 17.24 -14.82
N GLY A 333 8.88 16.80 -13.74
CA GLY A 333 7.46 16.96 -13.46
C GLY A 333 7.18 17.00 -11.97
N SER A 334 5.92 16.86 -11.59
CA SER A 334 5.52 16.77 -10.19
C SER A 334 5.81 15.36 -9.64
N PRO A 335 6.46 15.24 -8.47
CA PRO A 335 6.64 13.96 -7.80
C PRO A 335 5.30 13.44 -7.31
N ALA A 336 4.94 12.23 -7.73
CA ALA A 336 3.65 11.61 -7.43
C ALA A 336 3.79 10.40 -6.51
N SER A 337 4.70 9.48 -6.81
CA SER A 337 4.99 8.30 -5.99
C SER A 337 6.50 8.17 -5.83
N PRO A 338 7.02 8.01 -4.60
CA PRO A 338 8.46 8.06 -4.33
C PRO A 338 9.21 6.84 -4.89
N GLY A 339 10.53 6.98 -4.98
CA GLY A 339 11.47 5.93 -5.34
C GLY A 339 12.23 6.19 -6.64
N ILE A 340 13.28 5.42 -6.88
CA ILE A 340 14.17 5.58 -8.04
C ILE A 340 14.27 4.24 -8.78
N ARG A 341 13.99 4.25 -10.09
CA ARG A 341 14.04 3.07 -10.95
C ARG A 341 14.55 3.44 -12.34
N SER A 342 15.23 2.49 -12.97
CA SER A 342 15.79 2.64 -14.31
C SER A 342 15.28 1.52 -15.21
N GLY A 343 15.03 1.85 -16.48
CA GLY A 343 14.48 0.89 -17.44
C GLY A 343 14.30 1.51 -18.83
N PRO A 344 14.03 0.68 -19.85
CA PRO A 344 13.65 1.15 -21.17
C PRO A 344 12.29 1.86 -21.14
N VAL A 345 12.22 3.01 -21.77
CA VAL A 345 10.96 3.73 -22.00
C VAL A 345 10.07 2.90 -22.91
N LYS A 346 8.80 2.77 -22.54
CA LYS A 346 7.73 2.33 -23.41
C LYS A 346 6.67 3.41 -23.44
N ALA A 347 6.66 4.19 -24.53
CA ALA A 347 5.65 5.22 -24.76
C ALA A 347 4.41 4.61 -25.43
N ILE A 348 3.26 4.68 -24.74
CA ILE A 348 1.96 4.25 -25.27
C ILE A 348 0.95 5.39 -25.17
N PHE A 349 0.06 5.49 -26.15
CA PHE A 349 -0.89 6.60 -26.28
C PHE A 349 -2.34 6.15 -26.18
N ASP A 350 -2.58 4.85 -26.27
CA ASP A 350 -3.90 4.25 -26.28
C ASP A 350 -3.94 2.94 -25.48
N VAL A 351 -5.09 2.62 -24.91
CA VAL A 351 -5.32 1.39 -24.13
C VAL A 351 -5.08 0.11 -24.94
N ASN A 352 -5.28 0.15 -26.25
CA ASN A 352 -5.02 -1.01 -27.11
C ASN A 352 -3.54 -1.38 -27.20
N GLN A 353 -2.64 -0.54 -26.69
CA GLN A 353 -1.20 -0.75 -26.65
C GLN A 353 -0.69 -1.22 -25.28
N ILE A 354 -1.58 -1.46 -24.31
CA ILE A 354 -1.23 -1.88 -22.95
C ILE A 354 -0.32 -3.11 -22.96
N ASP A 355 -0.56 -4.07 -23.85
CA ASP A 355 0.22 -5.31 -23.97
C ASP A 355 1.63 -5.11 -24.54
N GLU A 356 1.93 -3.92 -25.05
CA GLU A 356 3.28 -3.57 -25.47
C GLU A 356 4.22 -3.30 -24.28
N VAL A 357 3.67 -2.96 -23.11
CA VAL A 357 4.39 -2.70 -21.86
C VAL A 357 4.77 -4.01 -21.20
N LYS A 358 6.07 -4.24 -20.99
CA LYS A 358 6.63 -5.46 -20.41
C LYS A 358 7.23 -5.20 -19.03
N ASP A 359 7.48 -6.29 -18.30
CA ASP A 359 8.17 -6.22 -17.01
C ASP A 359 9.56 -5.57 -17.18
N GLY A 360 9.83 -4.54 -16.38
CA GLY A 360 11.07 -3.75 -16.49
C GLY A 360 10.93 -2.44 -17.29
N ASP A 361 9.84 -2.23 -18.02
CA ASP A 361 9.63 -1.00 -18.80
C ASP A 361 9.28 0.20 -17.91
N ILE A 362 9.66 1.39 -18.37
CA ILE A 362 9.16 2.67 -17.85
C ILE A 362 8.00 3.11 -18.73
N LEU A 363 6.80 3.11 -18.17
CA LEU A 363 5.58 3.53 -18.87
C LEU A 363 5.58 5.05 -19.05
N VAL A 364 5.56 5.52 -20.29
CA VAL A 364 5.41 6.93 -20.64
C VAL A 364 4.09 7.13 -21.39
N THR A 365 3.24 8.04 -20.94
CA THR A 365 1.96 8.32 -21.62
C THR A 365 1.47 9.75 -21.35
N VAL A 366 0.41 10.20 -22.04
CA VAL A 366 -0.14 11.54 -21.83
C VAL A 366 -0.80 11.66 -20.46
N SER A 367 -1.61 10.66 -20.10
CA SER A 367 -2.30 10.51 -18.82
C SER A 367 -2.69 9.05 -18.68
N THR A 368 -2.75 8.52 -17.46
CA THR A 368 -3.32 7.18 -17.25
C THR A 368 -4.79 7.28 -16.90
N ASN A 369 -5.53 6.26 -17.30
CA ASN A 369 -6.85 5.98 -16.78
C ASN A 369 -6.83 4.56 -16.19
N PRO A 370 -7.92 4.08 -15.60
CA PRO A 370 -7.89 2.80 -14.94
C PRO A 370 -7.72 1.56 -15.83
N ASP A 371 -7.95 1.69 -17.13
CA ASP A 371 -7.66 0.60 -18.06
C ASP A 371 -6.16 0.36 -18.17
N PHE A 372 -5.32 1.36 -17.88
CA PHE A 372 -3.85 1.22 -17.88
C PHE A 372 -3.30 0.42 -16.70
N VAL A 373 -4.10 0.05 -15.69
CA VAL A 373 -3.63 -0.66 -14.48
C VAL A 373 -2.82 -1.92 -14.80
N PRO A 374 -3.20 -2.79 -15.76
CA PRO A 374 -2.38 -3.94 -16.14
C PRO A 374 -0.99 -3.55 -16.65
N ALA A 375 -0.88 -2.49 -17.47
CA ALA A 375 0.40 -1.95 -17.91
C ALA A 375 1.18 -1.32 -16.74
N MET A 376 0.49 -0.59 -15.86
CA MET A 376 1.10 0.02 -14.67
C MET A 376 1.72 -1.03 -13.76
N LYS A 377 1.07 -2.18 -13.56
CA LYS A 377 1.61 -3.29 -12.75
C LYS A 377 2.89 -3.92 -13.32
N ARG A 378 3.06 -3.91 -14.64
CA ARG A 378 4.26 -4.42 -15.33
C ARG A 378 5.40 -3.39 -15.34
N ALA A 379 5.07 -2.11 -15.34
CA ALA A 379 6.05 -1.04 -15.38
C ALA A 379 6.83 -0.90 -14.07
N VAL A 380 8.13 -0.59 -14.16
CA VAL A 380 8.98 -0.30 -12.99
C VAL A 380 8.97 1.17 -12.59
N ALA A 381 8.53 2.06 -13.48
CA ALA A 381 8.26 3.46 -13.18
C ALA A 381 7.25 4.03 -14.18
N ILE A 382 6.57 5.11 -13.81
CA ILE A 382 5.52 5.73 -14.62
C ILE A 382 5.80 7.23 -14.77
N VAL A 383 5.75 7.74 -16.00
CA VAL A 383 5.89 9.17 -16.32
C VAL A 383 4.70 9.61 -17.17
N THR A 384 4.04 10.69 -16.78
CA THR A 384 2.91 11.25 -17.54
C THR A 384 3.09 12.73 -17.90
N ASP A 385 2.57 13.14 -19.05
CA ASP A 385 2.59 14.56 -19.48
C ASP A 385 1.63 15.40 -18.63
N LYS A 386 0.50 14.83 -18.22
CA LYS A 386 -0.58 15.51 -17.51
C LYS A 386 -0.92 14.81 -16.20
N GLY A 387 -1.47 15.59 -15.27
CA GLY A 387 -1.98 15.10 -13.99
C GLY A 387 -1.29 15.77 -12.79
N GLY A 388 -2.03 15.90 -11.69
CA GLY A 388 -1.53 16.38 -10.40
C GLY A 388 -1.13 15.24 -9.46
N ARG A 389 -0.68 15.56 -8.24
CA ARG A 389 -0.34 14.56 -7.20
C ARG A 389 -1.55 13.71 -6.81
N THR A 390 -2.75 14.11 -7.21
CA THR A 390 -4.00 13.41 -6.89
C THR A 390 -4.61 12.73 -8.12
N SER A 391 -3.93 12.75 -9.27
CA SER A 391 -4.39 12.08 -10.48
C SER A 391 -4.39 10.56 -10.33
N HIS A 392 -5.13 9.88 -11.21
CA HIS A 392 -5.19 8.42 -11.28
C HIS A 392 -3.80 7.76 -11.29
N ALA A 393 -2.87 8.27 -12.10
CA ALA A 393 -1.48 7.82 -12.13
C ALA A 393 -0.85 7.85 -10.74
N SER A 394 -0.97 8.98 -10.03
CA SER A 394 -0.39 9.15 -8.70
C SER A 394 -0.96 8.19 -7.65
N ILE A 395 -2.27 8.03 -7.62
CA ILE A 395 -2.96 7.20 -6.60
C ILE A 395 -2.58 5.73 -6.80
N VAL A 396 -2.77 5.19 -8.00
CA VAL A 396 -2.49 3.78 -8.29
C VAL A 396 -1.00 3.47 -8.19
N SER A 397 -0.12 4.39 -8.60
CA SER A 397 1.32 4.18 -8.45
C SER A 397 1.76 4.11 -6.99
N ARG A 398 1.12 4.84 -6.07
CA ARG A 398 1.37 4.71 -4.62
C ARG A 398 0.90 3.37 -4.08
N GLU A 399 -0.31 2.95 -4.48
CA GLU A 399 -0.86 1.63 -4.11
C GLU A 399 0.05 0.48 -4.56
N LEU A 400 0.65 0.59 -5.74
CA LEU A 400 1.55 -0.41 -6.30
C LEU A 400 3.02 -0.25 -5.84
N GLY A 401 3.37 0.83 -5.12
CA GLY A 401 4.76 1.12 -4.72
C GLY A 401 5.69 1.42 -5.90
N ILE A 402 5.16 1.93 -7.01
CA ILE A 402 5.91 2.20 -8.25
C ILE A 402 6.26 3.69 -8.31
N PRO A 403 7.53 4.07 -8.55
CA PRO A 403 7.90 5.47 -8.73
C PRO A 403 7.11 6.15 -9.85
N CYS A 404 6.59 7.34 -9.58
CA CYS A 404 5.74 8.05 -10.51
C CYS A 404 6.02 9.54 -10.55
N ILE A 405 6.08 10.08 -11.78
CA ILE A 405 6.16 11.51 -12.08
C ILE A 405 4.97 11.87 -12.96
N VAL A 406 4.27 12.94 -12.62
CA VAL A 406 3.10 13.42 -13.35
C VAL A 406 3.26 14.87 -13.76
N GLY A 407 2.56 15.30 -14.80
CA GLY A 407 2.60 16.71 -15.21
C GLY A 407 3.97 17.13 -15.79
N THR A 408 4.62 16.27 -16.57
CA THR A 408 5.88 16.62 -17.26
C THR A 408 5.70 17.54 -18.47
N GLU A 409 4.45 17.79 -18.89
CA GLU A 409 4.02 18.58 -20.05
C GLU A 409 4.42 18.00 -21.42
N ASN A 410 5.66 17.53 -21.60
CA ASN A 410 6.19 17.03 -22.86
C ASN A 410 7.02 15.73 -22.75
N GLY A 411 6.83 14.93 -21.69
CA GLY A 411 7.39 13.58 -21.50
C GLY A 411 7.28 12.68 -22.72
N THR A 412 6.09 12.55 -23.29
CA THR A 412 5.84 11.69 -24.46
C THR A 412 6.58 12.13 -25.72
N LYS A 413 7.00 13.41 -25.81
CA LYS A 413 7.76 13.96 -26.94
C LYS A 413 9.27 13.84 -26.72
N VAL A 414 9.71 13.97 -25.47
CA VAL A 414 11.13 13.98 -25.10
C VAL A 414 11.68 12.56 -24.93
N LEU A 415 10.91 11.68 -24.31
CA LEU A 415 11.30 10.30 -23.98
C LEU A 415 10.90 9.36 -25.13
N LYS A 416 11.86 8.66 -25.73
CA LYS A 416 11.61 7.78 -26.89
C LYS A 416 11.53 6.32 -26.49
N SER A 417 10.60 5.55 -27.07
CA SER A 417 10.51 4.11 -26.82
C SER A 417 11.84 3.38 -27.06
N GLY A 418 12.24 2.52 -26.12
CA GLY A 418 13.53 1.82 -26.09
C GLY A 418 14.68 2.60 -25.45
N GLN A 419 14.51 3.90 -25.19
CA GLN A 419 15.52 4.72 -24.52
C GLN A 419 15.64 4.29 -23.05
N ILE A 420 16.84 3.98 -22.58
CA ILE A 420 17.08 3.71 -21.16
C ILE A 420 17.11 5.03 -20.40
N VAL A 421 16.28 5.15 -19.37
CA VAL A 421 16.23 6.33 -18.50
C VAL A 421 16.16 5.93 -17.03
N THR A 422 16.48 6.87 -16.16
CA THR A 422 16.32 6.76 -14.70
C THR A 422 15.25 7.74 -14.26
N VAL A 423 14.24 7.24 -13.55
CA VAL A 423 13.12 8.02 -13.01
C VAL A 423 13.29 8.13 -11.49
N ASP A 424 13.33 9.34 -10.96
CA ASP A 424 13.24 9.64 -9.53
C ASP A 424 11.87 10.25 -9.23
N GLY A 425 10.97 9.41 -8.75
CA GLY A 425 9.63 9.79 -8.34
C GLY A 425 9.58 10.66 -7.08
N THR A 426 10.68 10.73 -6.31
CA THR A 426 10.79 11.60 -5.13
C THR A 426 11.13 13.03 -5.53
N LEU A 427 12.09 13.21 -6.45
CA LEU A 427 12.49 14.54 -6.95
C LEU A 427 11.65 15.02 -8.14
N GLY A 428 10.87 14.13 -8.77
CA GLY A 428 10.09 14.47 -9.95
C GLY A 428 10.97 14.69 -11.19
N LYS A 429 12.04 13.91 -11.36
CA LYS A 429 13.03 14.12 -12.43
C LYS A 429 13.36 12.82 -13.18
N VAL A 430 13.68 12.96 -14.47
CA VAL A 430 14.08 11.86 -15.36
C VAL A 430 15.41 12.19 -16.02
N TRP A 431 16.36 11.26 -15.97
CA TRP A 431 17.69 11.41 -16.55
C TRP A 431 17.98 10.35 -17.59
N GLU A 432 18.90 10.67 -18.49
CA GLU A 432 19.39 9.76 -19.53
C GLU A 432 20.25 8.64 -18.94
N GLY A 433 20.01 7.42 -19.41
CA GLY A 433 20.77 6.23 -19.03
C GLY A 433 20.28 5.57 -17.74
N ALA A 434 20.85 4.40 -17.44
CA ALA A 434 20.66 3.70 -16.17
C ALA A 434 21.71 4.23 -15.18
N LEU A 435 21.35 5.25 -14.42
CA LEU A 435 22.23 5.88 -13.46
C LEU A 435 22.19 5.10 -12.14
N THR A 436 23.37 4.88 -11.58
CA THR A 436 23.54 4.32 -10.25
C THR A 436 23.43 5.44 -9.22
N PHE A 437 22.49 5.32 -8.28
CA PHE A 437 22.29 6.31 -7.23
C PHE A 437 23.17 5.99 -6.02
N ASN A 438 24.14 6.85 -5.73
CA ASN A 438 24.83 6.85 -4.44
C ASN A 438 24.07 7.81 -3.51
N PRO A 439 23.35 7.33 -2.48
CA PRO A 439 22.65 8.22 -1.57
C PRO A 439 23.65 9.13 -0.85
N VAL A 440 23.51 10.45 -1.04
CA VAL A 440 24.22 11.45 -0.25
C VAL A 440 23.65 11.40 1.16
N LYS A 441 24.53 11.18 2.15
CA LYS A 441 24.20 11.15 3.58
C LYS A 441 23.39 12.39 3.97
N PRO A 442 22.18 12.26 4.54
CA PRO A 442 21.45 13.40 5.06
C PRO A 442 22.21 14.03 6.23
N ALA A 443 22.28 15.36 6.23
CA ALA A 443 22.84 16.14 7.33
C ALA A 443 21.93 16.07 8.56
N LYS A 444 22.57 15.88 9.71
CA LYS A 444 22.02 15.67 11.05
C LYS A 444 20.81 16.55 11.40
N LYS A 445 19.66 15.92 11.64
CA LYS A 445 18.76 16.30 12.75
C LYS A 445 18.59 15.10 13.68
N ALA A 446 19.52 15.01 14.63
CA ALA A 446 19.35 14.20 15.83
C ALA A 446 18.64 15.06 16.88
N SER A 447 17.45 14.63 17.27
CA SER A 447 16.79 14.93 18.55
C SER A 447 15.67 13.87 18.64
N ALA A 448 15.52 13.05 19.66
CA ALA A 448 15.69 13.29 21.09
C ALA A 448 16.06 11.98 21.82
N THR A 449 16.68 12.12 23.00
CA THR A 449 16.83 11.12 24.08
C THR A 449 16.44 9.66 23.78
N ARG A 450 17.45 8.76 23.72
CA ARG A 450 17.23 7.30 23.76
C ARG A 450 16.45 6.90 25.00
N ILE A 451 15.35 6.18 24.82
CA ILE A 451 14.56 5.66 25.93
C ILE A 451 15.18 4.33 26.35
N LYS A 452 15.64 4.24 27.60
CA LYS A 452 16.18 2.99 28.13
C LYS A 452 15.04 2.06 28.51
N THR A 453 14.99 0.89 27.90
CA THR A 453 14.07 -0.21 28.23
C THR A 453 14.85 -1.48 28.59
N ALA A 454 14.24 -2.39 29.34
CA ALA A 454 14.81 -3.69 29.70
C ALA A 454 14.66 -4.72 28.55
N THR A 455 13.50 -4.73 27.89
CA THR A 455 13.24 -5.44 26.64
C THR A 455 13.89 -4.67 25.49
N ASN A 456 14.75 -5.34 24.72
CA ASN A 456 15.43 -4.72 23.59
C ASN A 456 14.47 -4.58 22.41
N LEU A 457 14.54 -3.46 21.70
CA LEU A 457 13.82 -3.26 20.45
C LEU A 457 14.75 -3.53 19.28
N TYR A 458 14.42 -4.54 18.51
CA TYR A 458 15.11 -4.87 17.28
C TYR A 458 14.27 -4.51 16.06
N VAL A 459 14.91 -4.57 14.89
CA VAL A 459 14.25 -4.36 13.60
C VAL A 459 14.32 -5.60 12.71
N ASN A 460 13.27 -5.81 11.92
CA ASN A 460 13.24 -6.72 10.77
C ASN A 460 13.73 -5.93 9.55
N LEU A 461 14.84 -6.34 8.94
CA LEU A 461 15.45 -5.58 7.85
C LEU A 461 16.00 -6.51 6.76
N ALA A 462 15.82 -6.14 5.49
CA ALA A 462 16.30 -6.93 4.36
C ALA A 462 17.03 -6.10 3.30
N GLU A 463 16.78 -4.79 3.25
CA GLU A 463 17.32 -3.85 2.27
C GLU A 463 18.64 -3.23 2.76
N PRO A 464 19.78 -3.47 2.10
CA PRO A 464 21.07 -2.94 2.54
C PRO A 464 21.13 -1.42 2.58
N GLU A 465 20.40 -0.75 1.68
CA GLU A 465 20.37 0.71 1.56
C GLU A 465 19.74 1.38 2.78
N LEU A 466 18.86 0.67 3.49
CA LEU A 466 18.19 1.18 4.70
C LEU A 466 19.02 0.96 5.97
N ALA A 467 20.04 0.11 5.94
CA ALA A 467 20.79 -0.30 7.13
C ALA A 467 21.39 0.89 7.91
N ASP A 468 22.08 1.81 7.23
CA ASP A 468 22.70 2.98 7.86
C ASP A 468 21.67 3.97 8.42
N LEU A 469 20.52 4.11 7.75
CA LEU A 469 19.44 5.00 8.19
C LEU A 469 18.77 4.44 9.44
N VAL A 470 18.39 3.17 9.41
CA VAL A 470 17.70 2.50 10.51
C VAL A 470 18.62 2.38 11.73
N ALA A 471 19.92 2.11 11.52
CA ALA A 471 20.90 2.07 12.59
C ALA A 471 21.02 3.40 13.37
N GLN A 472 20.65 4.54 12.78
CA GLN A 472 20.67 5.83 13.47
C GLN A 472 19.47 6.08 14.39
N ARG A 473 18.40 5.26 14.30
CA ARG A 473 17.19 5.37 15.13
C ARG A 473 17.39 4.72 16.51
N ASP A 474 16.39 4.84 17.38
CA ASP A 474 16.41 4.28 18.74
C ASP A 474 16.17 2.76 18.75
N VAL A 475 17.06 2.02 18.09
CA VAL A 475 17.01 0.57 17.89
C VAL A 475 18.25 -0.11 18.47
N ASP A 476 18.05 -1.26 19.10
CA ASP A 476 19.09 -2.02 19.82
C ASP A 476 19.82 -3.05 18.96
N GLY A 477 19.41 -3.26 17.71
CA GLY A 477 19.97 -4.26 16.78
C GLY A 477 19.00 -4.70 15.69
N VAL A 478 19.40 -5.69 14.90
CA VAL A 478 18.55 -6.36 13.90
C VAL A 478 18.17 -7.73 14.44
N GLY A 479 16.87 -7.97 14.62
CA GLY A 479 16.34 -9.21 15.19
C GLY A 479 16.03 -10.25 14.13
N LEU A 480 15.88 -9.80 12.88
CA LEU A 480 15.73 -10.64 11.71
C LEU A 480 16.33 -9.96 10.47
N LEU A 481 17.51 -10.42 10.06
CA LEU A 481 18.05 -10.20 8.72
C LEU A 481 17.77 -11.42 7.85
N ARG A 482 16.97 -11.26 6.80
CA ARG A 482 16.55 -12.34 5.91
C ARG A 482 17.57 -12.58 4.81
N ALA A 483 17.99 -13.84 4.62
CA ALA A 483 18.89 -14.23 3.55
C ALA A 483 18.24 -14.17 2.15
N GLU A 484 16.92 -14.34 2.07
CA GLU A 484 16.20 -14.55 0.79
C GLU A 484 16.34 -13.37 -0.16
N PHE A 485 16.24 -12.14 0.35
CA PHE A 485 16.42 -10.93 -0.47
C PHE A 485 17.83 -10.82 -1.05
N ILE A 486 18.85 -11.17 -0.25
CA ILE A 486 20.24 -11.14 -0.69
C ILE A 486 20.48 -12.21 -1.76
N ILE A 487 19.98 -13.44 -1.53
CA ILE A 487 20.13 -14.54 -2.49
C ILE A 487 19.33 -14.26 -3.78
N ALA A 488 18.13 -13.69 -3.69
CA ALA A 488 17.35 -13.25 -4.85
C ALA A 488 18.10 -12.19 -5.66
N HIS A 489 18.78 -11.25 -5.00
CA HIS A 489 19.60 -10.23 -5.67
C HIS A 489 20.87 -10.83 -6.33
N ILE A 490 21.44 -11.89 -5.74
CA ILE A 490 22.49 -12.67 -6.42
C ILE A 490 21.93 -13.34 -7.69
N GLY A 491 20.67 -13.79 -7.66
CA GLY A 491 19.89 -14.22 -8.83
C GLY A 491 20.18 -15.62 -9.33
N VAL A 492 21.09 -16.36 -8.70
CA VAL A 492 21.55 -17.68 -9.15
C VAL A 492 21.31 -18.75 -8.09
N HIS A 493 20.82 -19.92 -8.50
CA HIS A 493 20.63 -21.04 -7.60
C HIS A 493 21.97 -21.51 -7.00
N PRO A 494 22.12 -21.70 -5.67
CA PRO A 494 23.39 -22.02 -5.05
C PRO A 494 24.05 -23.32 -5.58
N ARG A 495 23.26 -24.38 -5.81
CA ARG A 495 23.79 -25.62 -6.41
C ARG A 495 24.28 -25.41 -7.84
N TYR A 496 23.61 -24.55 -8.60
CA TYR A 496 24.00 -24.23 -9.97
C TYR A 496 25.29 -23.41 -9.99
N ALA A 497 25.41 -22.42 -9.10
CA ALA A 497 26.65 -21.68 -8.92
C ALA A 497 27.82 -22.62 -8.59
N LEU A 498 27.61 -23.62 -7.71
CA LEU A 498 28.62 -24.65 -7.42
C LEU A 498 28.98 -25.49 -8.65
N SER A 499 28.00 -25.98 -9.41
CA SER A 499 28.26 -26.80 -10.61
C SER A 499 29.01 -26.04 -11.71
N GLN A 500 28.84 -24.71 -11.77
CA GLN A 500 29.54 -23.83 -12.70
C GLN A 500 30.90 -23.34 -12.16
N GLY A 501 31.34 -23.80 -10.99
CA GLY A 501 32.59 -23.33 -10.37
C GLY A 501 32.53 -21.89 -9.83
N ARG A 502 31.33 -21.30 -9.73
CA ARG A 502 31.04 -19.92 -9.28
C ARG A 502 30.67 -19.84 -7.78
N GLY A 503 30.91 -20.91 -7.02
CA GLY A 503 30.59 -20.94 -5.58
C GLY A 503 31.29 -19.83 -4.77
N GLU A 504 32.55 -19.54 -5.08
CA GLU A 504 33.31 -18.47 -4.40
C GLU A 504 32.76 -17.07 -4.70
N GLU A 505 32.30 -16.83 -5.94
CA GLU A 505 31.63 -15.60 -6.33
C GLU A 505 30.32 -15.42 -5.54
N PHE A 506 29.54 -16.50 -5.40
CA PHE A 506 28.33 -16.50 -4.60
C PHE A 506 28.60 -16.16 -3.13
N VAL A 507 29.62 -16.78 -2.53
CA VAL A 507 30.05 -16.52 -1.14
C VAL A 507 30.47 -15.06 -0.96
N GLU A 508 31.23 -14.50 -1.91
CA GLU A 508 31.71 -13.12 -1.82
C GLU A 508 30.58 -12.10 -1.92
N ARG A 509 29.63 -12.29 -2.84
CA ARG A 509 28.45 -11.42 -2.96
C ARG A 509 27.59 -11.48 -1.69
N LEU A 510 27.32 -12.70 -1.20
CA LEU A 510 26.56 -12.89 0.04
C LEU A 510 27.26 -12.25 1.24
N ALA A 511 28.57 -12.41 1.37
CA ALA A 511 29.35 -11.78 2.43
C ALA A 511 29.31 -10.26 2.35
N THR A 512 29.46 -9.69 1.14
CA THR A 512 29.44 -8.25 0.90
C THR A 512 28.12 -7.63 1.34
N ASP A 513 26.99 -8.26 1.01
CA ASP A 513 25.68 -7.72 1.36
C ASP A 513 25.38 -7.89 2.86
N ILE A 514 25.76 -9.00 3.48
CA ILE A 514 25.65 -9.17 4.94
C ILE A 514 26.56 -8.17 5.69
N GLU A 515 27.75 -7.86 5.17
CA GLU A 515 28.70 -6.93 5.77
C GLU A 515 28.11 -5.54 5.98
N LYS A 516 27.28 -5.05 5.04
CA LYS A 516 26.62 -3.74 5.13
C LYS A 516 25.78 -3.61 6.40
N PHE A 517 24.99 -4.62 6.73
CA PHE A 517 24.18 -4.64 7.95
C PHE A 517 25.05 -4.78 9.21
N ALA A 518 26.01 -5.72 9.19
CA ALA A 518 26.87 -5.95 10.34
C ALA A 518 27.68 -4.69 10.69
N ALA A 519 28.17 -3.97 9.67
CA ALA A 519 28.88 -2.70 9.83
C ALA A 519 27.99 -1.59 10.37
N ALA A 520 26.81 -1.37 9.78
CA ALA A 520 25.89 -0.29 10.17
C ALA A 520 25.46 -0.37 11.64
N PHE A 521 25.20 -1.60 12.11
CA PHE A 521 24.72 -1.81 13.49
C PHE A 521 25.84 -1.97 14.52
N ASN A 522 27.09 -2.21 14.13
CA ASN A 522 28.19 -2.50 15.06
C ASN A 522 28.33 -1.43 16.18
N PRO A 523 28.38 -1.81 17.47
CA PRO A 523 28.48 -3.18 18.02
C PRO A 523 27.15 -3.88 18.34
N ARG A 524 26.00 -3.29 17.99
CA ARG A 524 24.68 -3.88 18.23
C ARG A 524 24.48 -5.16 17.40
N PRO A 525 23.80 -6.18 17.94
CA PRO A 525 23.63 -7.47 17.29
C PRO A 525 22.88 -7.36 15.95
N VAL A 526 23.27 -8.22 15.02
CA VAL A 526 22.56 -8.49 13.76
C VAL A 526 22.30 -9.99 13.70
N VAL A 527 21.05 -10.40 13.86
CA VAL A 527 20.65 -11.80 13.81
C VAL A 527 20.32 -12.17 12.37
N TYR A 528 21.27 -12.84 11.71
CA TYR A 528 21.09 -13.36 10.36
C TYR A 528 20.34 -14.69 10.38
N ARG A 529 19.17 -14.73 9.75
CA ARG A 529 18.46 -15.98 9.51
C ARG A 529 19.03 -16.61 8.25
N THR A 530 19.51 -17.85 8.37
CA THR A 530 19.99 -18.60 7.19
C THR A 530 18.85 -18.85 6.21
N SER A 531 19.18 -19.16 4.96
CA SER A 531 18.21 -19.25 3.86
C SER A 531 17.04 -20.20 4.17
N ASP A 532 15.84 -19.66 4.15
CA ASP A 532 14.59 -20.38 4.36
C ASP A 532 13.73 -20.39 3.08
N PHE A 533 14.36 -20.28 1.91
CA PHE A 533 13.65 -20.39 0.63
C PHE A 533 12.91 -21.73 0.51
N LYS A 534 11.68 -21.64 0.01
CA LYS A 534 10.88 -22.77 -0.44
C LYS A 534 11.39 -23.25 -1.81
N THR A 535 11.09 -24.50 -2.15
CA THR A 535 11.48 -25.16 -3.39
C THR A 535 11.04 -24.38 -4.64
N ASN A 536 9.83 -23.81 -4.62
CA ASN A 536 9.32 -22.97 -5.72
C ASN A 536 10.09 -21.64 -5.87
N GLU A 537 10.55 -21.04 -4.78
CA GLU A 537 11.35 -19.81 -4.81
C GLU A 537 12.75 -20.08 -5.35
N TYR A 538 13.39 -21.16 -4.91
CA TYR A 538 14.67 -21.61 -5.46
C TYR A 538 14.56 -21.98 -6.95
N ARG A 539 13.46 -22.62 -7.38
CA ARG A 539 13.23 -22.95 -8.80
C ARG A 539 13.28 -21.72 -9.70
N ASN A 540 12.81 -20.58 -9.21
CA ASN A 540 12.72 -19.34 -9.97
C ASN A 540 14.07 -18.61 -10.13
N LEU A 541 15.13 -19.05 -9.43
CA LEU A 541 16.49 -18.53 -9.64
C LEU A 541 17.13 -19.13 -10.90
N GLU A 542 18.15 -18.47 -11.45
CA GLU A 542 18.90 -18.99 -12.59
C GLU A 542 19.46 -20.39 -12.26
N GLY A 543 19.11 -21.38 -13.10
CA GLY A 543 19.49 -22.78 -12.93
C GLY A 543 18.73 -23.55 -11.84
N GLY A 544 17.74 -22.93 -11.18
CA GLY A 544 16.97 -23.56 -10.10
C GLY A 544 16.12 -24.75 -10.53
N HIS A 545 15.47 -24.66 -11.70
CA HIS A 545 14.66 -25.75 -12.27
C HIS A 545 15.40 -27.08 -12.48
N LEU A 546 16.74 -27.08 -12.50
CA LEU A 546 17.55 -28.30 -12.61
C LEU A 546 17.63 -29.09 -11.29
N TYR A 547 17.38 -28.43 -10.16
CA TYR A 547 17.57 -28.98 -8.82
C TYR A 547 16.27 -29.04 -8.01
N GLU A 548 15.26 -28.25 -8.37
CA GLU A 548 14.07 -28.02 -7.56
C GLU A 548 12.80 -28.58 -8.23
N GLY A 549 12.34 -29.75 -7.77
CA GLY A 549 11.12 -30.42 -8.23
C GLY A 549 9.82 -29.84 -7.64
N GLU A 550 8.67 -30.04 -8.31
CA GLU A 550 7.39 -29.45 -7.85
C GLU A 550 6.93 -30.04 -6.52
N GLU A 551 6.40 -29.17 -5.64
CA GLU A 551 5.81 -29.57 -4.37
C GLU A 551 4.39 -29.03 -4.30
N GLU A 552 3.44 -29.90 -3.92
CA GLU A 552 2.02 -29.53 -3.76
C GLU A 552 1.84 -28.43 -2.70
N ASN A 553 2.65 -28.47 -1.63
CA ASN A 553 2.57 -27.52 -0.51
C ASN A 553 3.96 -26.98 -0.15
N PRO A 554 4.51 -26.01 -0.91
CA PRO A 554 5.86 -25.50 -0.70
C PRO A 554 6.10 -24.92 0.69
N MET A 555 5.05 -24.42 1.36
CA MET A 555 5.10 -23.92 2.74
C MET A 555 5.58 -24.99 3.74
N LEU A 556 5.16 -26.24 3.54
CA LEU A 556 5.50 -27.40 4.39
C LEU A 556 6.69 -28.21 3.86
N GLY A 557 7.16 -27.88 2.65
CA GLY A 557 8.07 -28.68 1.85
C GLY A 557 9.56 -28.55 2.21
N TYR A 558 10.42 -28.83 1.24
CA TYR A 558 11.86 -29.01 1.44
C TYR A 558 12.64 -27.68 1.64
N ARG A 559 12.66 -27.20 2.90
CA ARG A 559 13.28 -25.93 3.34
C ARG A 559 13.90 -26.01 4.75
N GLY A 560 14.59 -24.94 5.15
CA GLY A 560 15.17 -24.74 6.48
C GLY A 560 16.19 -25.82 6.87
N ALA A 561 16.23 -26.17 8.15
CA ALA A 561 17.22 -27.11 8.70
C ALA A 561 17.32 -28.45 7.95
N SER A 562 16.18 -29.00 7.50
CA SER A 562 16.17 -30.24 6.73
C SER A 562 16.98 -30.12 5.44
N ARG A 563 16.92 -28.97 4.74
CA ARG A 563 17.72 -28.75 3.53
C ARG A 563 19.21 -28.64 3.85
N TYR A 564 19.58 -27.96 4.93
CA TYR A 564 20.99 -27.81 5.33
C TYR A 564 21.69 -29.15 5.61
N ILE A 565 20.95 -30.11 6.16
CA ILE A 565 21.46 -31.44 6.51
C ILE A 565 21.63 -32.32 5.26
N ASN A 566 20.72 -32.19 4.30
CA ASN A 566 20.72 -32.97 3.07
C ASN A 566 21.62 -32.36 1.98
N GLU A 567 21.91 -31.06 2.04
CA GLU A 567 22.78 -30.33 1.11
C GLU A 567 23.88 -29.52 1.83
N PRO A 568 24.77 -30.20 2.56
CA PRO A 568 25.78 -29.54 3.38
C PRO A 568 26.74 -28.65 2.58
N GLU A 569 26.97 -28.93 1.29
CA GLU A 569 27.80 -28.14 0.39
C GLU A 569 27.21 -26.75 0.09
N VAL A 570 25.89 -26.64 -0.03
CA VAL A 570 25.19 -25.37 -0.22
C VAL A 570 25.23 -24.57 1.08
N PHE A 571 24.89 -25.22 2.19
CA PHE A 571 24.91 -24.58 3.51
C PHE A 571 26.32 -24.11 3.91
N LYS A 572 27.37 -24.83 3.48
CA LYS A 572 28.76 -24.43 3.69
C LYS A 572 29.11 -23.09 3.03
N MET A 573 28.53 -22.75 1.88
CA MET A 573 28.76 -21.45 1.24
C MET A 573 28.24 -20.31 2.11
N GLU A 574 27.01 -20.44 2.61
CA GLU A 574 26.41 -19.47 3.53
C GLU A 574 27.22 -19.35 4.82
N ALA A 575 27.67 -20.47 5.39
CA ALA A 575 28.56 -20.48 6.55
C ALA A 575 29.91 -19.78 6.30
N GLU A 576 30.50 -19.91 5.10
CA GLU A 576 31.74 -19.21 4.76
C GLU A 576 31.53 -17.70 4.59
N ALA A 577 30.40 -17.27 4.01
CA ALA A 577 30.04 -15.86 3.92
C ALA A 577 29.92 -15.23 5.32
N ILE A 578 29.23 -15.91 6.24
CA ILE A 578 29.10 -15.49 7.64
C ILE A 578 30.47 -15.41 8.31
N LYS A 579 31.36 -16.38 8.08
CA LYS A 579 32.72 -16.36 8.62
C LYS A 579 33.53 -15.16 8.12
N ARG A 580 33.42 -14.81 6.84
CA ARG A 580 34.12 -13.65 6.26
C ARG A 580 33.71 -12.36 6.95
N VAL A 581 32.40 -12.10 7.03
CA VAL A 581 31.87 -10.90 7.71
C VAL A 581 32.32 -10.85 9.17
N ARG A 582 32.23 -12.00 9.87
CA ARG A 582 32.63 -12.12 11.28
C ARG A 582 34.11 -11.94 11.54
N ARG A 583 34.99 -11.96 10.53
CA ARG A 583 36.40 -11.56 10.75
C ARG A 583 36.49 -10.11 11.21
N ARG A 584 35.65 -9.23 10.64
CA ARG A 584 35.58 -7.79 10.96
C ARG A 584 34.51 -7.46 11.99
N TYR A 585 33.33 -8.05 11.88
CA TYR A 585 32.15 -7.64 12.66
C TYR A 585 31.63 -8.78 13.55
N LYS A 586 31.94 -8.71 14.84
CA LYS A 586 31.59 -9.78 15.81
C LYS A 586 30.11 -9.79 16.21
N ASN A 587 29.37 -8.75 15.86
CA ASN A 587 27.95 -8.58 16.15
C ASN A 587 27.01 -9.40 15.23
N LEU A 588 27.50 -10.08 14.20
CA LEU A 588 26.69 -10.94 13.34
C LEU A 588 26.40 -12.31 13.98
N TRP A 589 25.18 -12.56 14.42
CA TRP A 589 24.73 -13.84 14.97
C TRP A 589 23.95 -14.63 13.92
N VAL A 590 23.66 -15.91 14.22
CA VAL A 590 22.96 -16.81 13.28
C VAL A 590 21.71 -17.38 13.92
N MET A 591 20.65 -17.45 13.13
CA MET A 591 19.39 -18.09 13.48
C MET A 591 19.03 -19.15 12.45
N ILE A 592 18.71 -20.36 12.91
CA ILE A 592 18.29 -21.49 12.07
C ILE A 592 16.76 -21.53 11.97
N PRO A 593 16.17 -21.41 10.76
CA PRO A 593 14.74 -21.52 10.52
C PRO A 593 14.27 -22.96 10.28
N PHE A 594 12.97 -23.14 10.39
CA PHE A 594 12.17 -24.31 10.04
C PHE A 594 12.73 -25.63 10.57
N VAL A 595 13.12 -25.62 11.84
CA VAL A 595 13.68 -26.78 12.53
C VAL A 595 12.55 -27.69 12.99
N ARG A 596 12.37 -28.85 12.35
CA ARG A 596 11.23 -29.75 12.61
C ARG A 596 11.42 -30.64 13.83
N THR A 597 12.65 -31.05 14.08
CA THR A 597 12.97 -32.00 15.16
C THR A 597 14.23 -31.60 15.91
N VAL A 598 14.34 -32.04 17.17
CA VAL A 598 15.55 -31.85 17.99
C VAL A 598 16.79 -32.43 17.30
N LYS A 599 16.62 -33.56 16.59
CA LYS A 599 17.69 -34.20 15.80
C LYS A 599 18.19 -33.27 14.69
N GLU A 600 17.29 -32.59 13.98
CA GLU A 600 17.69 -31.64 12.94
C GLU A 600 18.52 -30.50 13.55
N LEU A 601 18.11 -29.92 14.68
CA LEU A 601 18.90 -28.88 15.35
C LEU A 601 20.31 -29.37 15.71
N VAL A 602 20.41 -30.59 16.25
CA VAL A 602 21.69 -31.21 16.61
C VAL A 602 22.59 -31.37 15.39
N GLU A 603 22.07 -31.89 14.27
CA GLU A 603 22.85 -32.09 13.05
C GLU A 603 23.25 -30.76 12.39
N THR A 604 22.33 -29.78 12.30
CA THR A 604 22.67 -28.44 11.79
C THR A 604 23.74 -27.76 12.64
N LYS A 605 23.66 -27.88 13.98
CA LYS A 605 24.69 -27.36 14.89
C LYS A 605 26.05 -28.04 14.72
N LYS A 606 26.07 -29.36 14.46
CA LYS A 606 27.31 -30.09 14.13
C LYS A 606 27.91 -29.59 12.82
N LEU A 607 27.10 -29.38 11.78
CA LEU A 607 27.54 -28.83 10.49
C LEU A 607 28.15 -27.44 10.65
N LEU A 608 27.46 -26.51 11.32
CA LEU A 608 28.00 -25.18 11.63
C LEU A 608 29.36 -25.27 12.36
N SER A 609 29.46 -26.16 13.35
CA SER A 609 30.69 -26.37 14.11
C SER A 609 31.83 -26.94 13.25
N ALA A 610 31.51 -27.82 12.30
CA ALA A 610 32.44 -28.37 11.33
C ALA A 610 32.89 -27.33 10.30
N PHE A 611 32.02 -26.39 9.93
CA PHE A 611 32.35 -25.28 9.04
C PHE A 611 33.15 -24.16 9.72
N GLY A 612 33.27 -24.21 11.06
CA GLY A 612 34.07 -23.28 11.86
C GLY A 612 33.27 -22.19 12.56
N LEU A 613 31.94 -22.29 12.59
CA LEU A 613 31.04 -21.42 13.33
C LEU A 613 30.61 -22.10 14.63
N ARG A 614 31.40 -21.89 15.69
CA ARG A 614 31.12 -22.44 17.02
C ARG A 614 30.61 -21.36 17.97
N ARG A 615 29.58 -21.73 18.73
CA ARG A 615 29.00 -20.90 19.78
C ARG A 615 30.07 -20.40 20.74
N SER A 616 30.05 -19.11 21.03
CA SER A 616 31.01 -18.47 21.93
C SER A 616 30.41 -17.17 22.49
N LYS A 617 31.08 -16.51 23.43
CA LYS A 617 30.62 -15.20 23.95
C LYS A 617 30.38 -14.17 22.84
N ASN A 618 31.08 -14.29 21.71
CA ASN A 618 31.00 -13.37 20.58
C ASN A 618 30.17 -13.92 19.42
N PHE A 619 29.65 -15.16 19.49
CA PHE A 619 28.83 -15.77 18.45
C PHE A 619 27.67 -16.52 19.08
N GLN A 620 26.48 -15.93 18.97
CA GLN A 620 25.24 -16.53 19.45
C GLN A 620 24.61 -17.37 18.34
N LEU A 621 24.10 -18.54 18.71
CA LEU A 621 23.31 -19.41 17.83
C LEU A 621 21.87 -19.43 18.31
N TRP A 622 20.96 -18.99 17.46
CA TRP A 622 19.53 -18.94 17.72
C TRP A 622 18.77 -19.96 16.88
N MET A 623 17.55 -20.27 17.30
CA MET A 623 16.59 -21.08 16.55
C MET A 623 15.29 -20.30 16.36
N MET A 624 14.66 -20.44 15.20
CA MET A 624 13.32 -19.92 15.02
C MET A 624 12.28 -20.89 15.63
N VAL A 625 11.35 -20.37 16.44
CA VAL A 625 10.22 -21.11 17.00
C VAL A 625 8.99 -20.74 16.19
N GLU A 626 8.72 -21.52 15.17
CA GLU A 626 7.73 -21.17 14.14
C GLU A 626 6.84 -22.33 13.70
N ILE A 627 6.98 -23.49 14.36
CA ILE A 627 6.13 -24.64 14.14
C ILE A 627 5.63 -25.20 15.49
N PRO A 628 4.49 -25.90 15.56
CA PRO A 628 3.94 -26.39 16.81
C PRO A 628 4.88 -27.34 17.57
N ALA A 629 5.66 -28.16 16.88
CA ALA A 629 6.64 -29.05 17.52
C ALA A 629 7.66 -28.28 18.37
N ASN A 630 8.05 -27.07 17.95
CA ASN A 630 9.02 -26.22 18.66
C ASN A 630 8.41 -25.64 19.93
N VAL A 631 7.09 -25.42 19.94
CA VAL A 631 6.34 -24.97 21.11
C VAL A 631 6.26 -26.10 22.14
N PHE A 632 5.85 -27.29 21.71
CA PHE A 632 5.62 -28.41 22.63
C PHE A 632 6.90 -29.05 23.18
N LEU A 633 7.98 -29.06 22.40
CA LEU A 633 9.27 -29.66 22.76
C LEU A 633 10.36 -28.62 23.03
N LEU A 634 9.96 -27.42 23.48
CA LEU A 634 10.87 -26.30 23.61
C LEU A 634 12.02 -26.60 24.58
N ASP A 635 11.76 -27.25 25.73
CA ASP A 635 12.82 -27.61 26.69
C ASP A 635 13.89 -28.51 26.03
N GLU A 636 13.49 -29.50 25.22
CA GLU A 636 14.41 -30.40 24.52
C GLU A 636 15.21 -29.67 23.43
N PHE A 637 14.60 -28.74 22.71
CA PHE A 637 15.32 -27.89 21.75
C PHE A 637 16.34 -26.98 22.48
N LEU A 638 15.98 -26.43 23.63
CA LEU A 638 16.88 -25.61 24.44
C LEU A 638 18.05 -26.43 25.02
N ASP A 639 17.84 -27.71 25.37
CA ASP A 639 18.87 -28.63 25.86
C ASP A 639 19.97 -28.92 24.82
N VAL A 640 19.69 -28.74 23.52
CA VAL A 640 20.73 -28.80 22.47
C VAL A 640 21.81 -27.73 22.68
N GLY A 641 21.50 -26.67 23.43
CA GLY A 641 22.42 -25.59 23.78
C GLY A 641 22.51 -24.53 22.69
N ILE A 642 21.40 -23.82 22.50
CA ILE A 642 21.28 -22.55 21.77
C ILE A 642 21.25 -21.37 22.76
N ASP A 643 21.49 -20.15 22.29
CA ASP A 643 21.57 -18.96 23.15
C ASP A 643 20.31 -18.11 23.14
N GLY A 644 19.47 -18.32 22.13
CA GLY A 644 18.23 -17.59 21.96
C GLY A 644 17.29 -18.27 21.00
N ILE A 645 16.05 -17.81 21.02
CA ILE A 645 15.05 -18.12 20.00
C ILE A 645 14.45 -16.83 19.45
N SER A 646 13.92 -16.91 18.24
CA SER A 646 12.98 -15.91 17.74
C SER A 646 11.69 -16.61 17.34
N ILE A 647 10.55 -16.13 17.83
CA ILE A 647 9.25 -16.66 17.43
C ILE A 647 8.95 -16.15 16.02
N GLY A 648 8.77 -17.07 15.07
CA GLY A 648 8.27 -16.76 13.73
C GLY A 648 6.75 -16.79 13.74
N SER A 649 6.12 -15.68 14.12
CA SER A 649 4.67 -15.67 14.43
C SER A 649 3.80 -15.93 13.21
N ASN A 650 4.28 -15.61 12.01
CA ASN A 650 3.60 -15.88 10.74
C ASN A 650 3.41 -17.39 10.51
N ASP A 651 4.51 -18.14 10.43
CA ASP A 651 4.46 -19.59 10.20
C ASP A 651 3.85 -20.32 11.40
N LEU A 652 4.11 -19.85 12.63
CA LEU A 652 3.49 -20.44 13.81
C LEU A 652 1.97 -20.32 13.77
N THR A 653 1.44 -19.16 13.39
CA THR A 653 -0.01 -18.93 13.25
C THR A 653 -0.60 -19.81 12.17
N GLN A 654 0.04 -19.87 11.00
CA GLN A 654 -0.38 -20.74 9.90
C GLN A 654 -0.49 -22.20 10.34
N LEU A 655 0.51 -22.73 11.04
CA LEU A 655 0.56 -24.14 11.43
C LEU A 655 -0.28 -24.48 12.66
N VAL A 656 -0.43 -23.55 13.60
CA VAL A 656 -1.32 -23.75 14.77
C VAL A 656 -2.78 -23.73 14.34
N LEU A 657 -3.15 -22.88 13.37
CA LEU A 657 -4.53 -22.76 12.90
C LEU A 657 -4.84 -23.65 11.68
N GLY A 658 -3.82 -24.20 11.02
CA GLY A 658 -3.98 -24.99 9.80
C GLY A 658 -4.42 -24.14 8.60
N VAL A 659 -3.88 -22.92 8.47
CA VAL A 659 -4.23 -21.96 7.42
C VAL A 659 -3.03 -21.59 6.57
N ASP A 660 -3.26 -21.41 5.27
CA ASP A 660 -2.33 -20.73 4.38
C ASP A 660 -2.76 -19.27 4.27
N ARG A 661 -1.90 -18.35 4.72
CA ARG A 661 -2.21 -16.91 4.70
C ARG A 661 -2.24 -16.34 3.28
N ASP A 662 -1.56 -16.99 2.34
CA ASP A 662 -1.53 -16.58 0.94
C ASP A 662 -2.81 -17.04 0.22
N ASN A 663 -3.65 -17.85 0.89
CA ASN A 663 -4.98 -18.22 0.43
C ASN A 663 -6.02 -17.18 0.92
N PRO A 664 -6.57 -16.35 0.03
CA PRO A 664 -7.46 -15.25 0.40
C PRO A 664 -8.75 -15.74 1.11
N LYS A 665 -9.16 -17.00 0.90
CA LYS A 665 -10.34 -17.58 1.59
C LYS A 665 -10.13 -17.81 3.08
N LEU A 666 -8.88 -17.83 3.54
CA LEU A 666 -8.51 -18.09 4.93
C LEU A 666 -7.91 -16.85 5.61
N ALA A 667 -7.86 -15.71 4.92
CA ALA A 667 -7.29 -14.47 5.42
C ALA A 667 -7.97 -14.02 6.73
N GLU A 668 -9.30 -14.12 6.83
CA GLU A 668 -10.05 -13.80 8.05
C GLU A 668 -9.72 -14.72 9.24
N VAL A 669 -9.24 -15.94 8.97
CA VAL A 669 -8.89 -16.92 10.01
C VAL A 669 -7.46 -16.68 10.53
N PHE A 670 -6.60 -16.09 9.71
CA PHE A 670 -5.23 -15.76 10.08
C PHE A 670 -5.22 -14.56 11.05
N ASP A 671 -5.17 -14.85 12.35
CA ASP A 671 -5.00 -13.83 13.39
C ASP A 671 -3.98 -14.30 14.43
N GLU A 672 -2.87 -13.57 14.57
CA GLU A 672 -1.81 -13.83 15.55
C GLU A 672 -2.29 -13.64 17.01
N ARG A 673 -3.46 -13.00 17.20
CA ARG A 673 -4.15 -12.82 18.49
C ARG A 673 -5.13 -13.94 18.79
N ASN A 674 -5.27 -14.93 17.90
CA ASN A 674 -6.11 -16.09 18.14
C ASN A 674 -5.72 -16.76 19.49
N PRO A 675 -6.69 -17.17 20.32
CA PRO A 675 -6.41 -17.77 21.63
C PRO A 675 -5.49 -19.00 21.61
N ALA A 676 -5.46 -19.77 20.52
CA ALA A 676 -4.52 -20.89 20.37
C ALA A 676 -3.08 -20.39 20.16
N VAL A 677 -2.92 -19.37 19.31
CA VAL A 677 -1.62 -18.74 19.04
C VAL A 677 -1.11 -18.02 20.29
N LEU A 678 -1.94 -17.21 20.95
CA LEU A 678 -1.55 -16.53 22.19
C LEU A 678 -1.07 -17.49 23.29
N ARG A 679 -1.72 -18.65 23.43
CA ARG A 679 -1.28 -19.70 24.37
C ARG A 679 0.07 -20.30 23.98
N ALA A 680 0.31 -20.50 22.69
CA ALA A 680 1.61 -20.95 22.20
C ALA A 680 2.70 -19.89 22.47
N LEU A 681 2.43 -18.61 22.17
CA LEU A 681 3.35 -17.50 22.45
C LEU A 681 3.68 -17.38 23.94
N GLU A 682 2.67 -17.39 24.80
CA GLU A 682 2.85 -17.34 26.26
C GLU A 682 3.70 -18.52 26.76
N HIS A 683 3.41 -19.74 26.28
CA HIS A 683 4.17 -20.93 26.66
C HIS A 683 5.65 -20.82 26.26
N VAL A 684 5.93 -20.34 25.05
CA VAL A 684 7.31 -20.15 24.57
C VAL A 684 8.04 -19.09 25.39
N VAL A 685 7.45 -17.90 25.55
CA VAL A 685 8.08 -16.79 26.27
C VAL A 685 8.36 -17.16 27.73
N THR A 686 7.37 -17.75 28.42
CA THR A 686 7.51 -18.11 29.83
C THR A 686 8.51 -19.27 30.04
N THR A 687 8.59 -20.22 29.10
CA THR A 687 9.59 -21.29 29.12
C THR A 687 11.01 -20.75 28.91
N CYS A 688 11.22 -19.88 27.92
CA CYS A 688 12.52 -19.23 27.72
C CYS A 688 12.94 -18.40 28.94
N ARG A 689 12.00 -17.66 29.53
CA ARG A 689 12.24 -16.89 30.77
C ARG A 689 12.67 -17.81 31.92
N ARG A 690 11.96 -18.93 32.15
CA ARG A 690 12.31 -19.94 33.17
C ARG A 690 13.70 -20.52 32.94
N ARG A 691 14.03 -20.81 31.68
CA ARG A 691 15.31 -21.40 31.25
C ARG A 691 16.44 -20.38 31.09
N LYS A 692 16.16 -19.08 31.27
CA LYS A 692 17.09 -17.96 31.09
C LYS A 692 17.73 -17.92 29.70
N VAL A 693 16.94 -18.27 28.69
CA VAL A 693 17.33 -18.20 27.27
C VAL A 693 16.71 -16.96 26.64
N THR A 694 17.44 -16.31 25.74
CA THR A 694 16.95 -15.12 25.01
C THR A 694 15.69 -15.50 24.23
N CYS A 695 14.62 -14.72 24.37
CA CYS A 695 13.38 -14.88 23.62
C CYS A 695 13.11 -13.60 22.85
N SER A 696 13.07 -13.69 21.53
CA SER A 696 12.62 -12.64 20.64
C SER A 696 11.36 -13.07 19.92
N ILE A 697 10.65 -12.12 19.33
CA ILE A 697 9.63 -12.39 18.31
C ILE A 697 9.99 -11.60 17.05
N CYS A 698 9.74 -12.20 15.89
CA CYS A 698 9.88 -11.59 14.58
C CYS A 698 8.64 -11.90 13.73
N GLY A 699 8.19 -10.93 12.95
CA GLY A 699 6.89 -10.98 12.28
C GLY A 699 6.25 -9.60 12.26
N GLN A 700 5.11 -9.49 11.57
CA GLN A 700 4.37 -8.22 11.53
C GLN A 700 3.51 -8.02 12.78
N GLY A 701 3.09 -9.09 13.46
CA GLY A 701 2.20 -9.01 14.63
C GLY A 701 2.59 -7.96 15.67
N PRO A 702 3.84 -7.91 16.19
CA PRO A 702 4.23 -6.89 17.15
C PRO A 702 4.23 -5.45 16.60
N SER A 703 4.35 -5.31 15.27
CA SER A 703 4.30 -4.02 14.57
C SER A 703 2.85 -3.57 14.32
N VAL A 704 1.93 -4.52 14.14
CA VAL A 704 0.52 -4.26 13.79
C VAL A 704 -0.38 -4.18 15.03
N TYR A 705 -0.07 -4.94 16.07
CA TYR A 705 -0.92 -5.12 17.26
C TYR A 705 -0.20 -4.66 18.55
N PRO A 706 -0.32 -3.39 18.96
CA PRO A 706 0.26 -2.88 20.20
C PRO A 706 -0.09 -3.71 21.44
N GLU A 707 -1.30 -4.27 21.50
CA GLU A 707 -1.76 -5.14 22.58
C GLU A 707 -0.97 -6.45 22.67
N LEU A 708 -0.53 -6.99 21.53
CA LEU A 708 0.31 -8.19 21.50
C LEU A 708 1.71 -7.86 22.03
N THR A 709 2.29 -6.75 21.60
CA THR A 709 3.58 -6.26 22.10
C THR A 709 3.57 -6.08 23.62
N ARG A 710 2.50 -5.50 24.18
CA ARG A 710 2.33 -5.38 25.64
C ARG A 710 2.33 -6.74 26.33
N LYS A 711 1.55 -7.71 25.85
CA LYS A 711 1.51 -9.08 26.41
C LYS A 711 2.87 -9.75 26.37
N LEU A 712 3.62 -9.61 25.27
CA LEU A 712 4.95 -10.20 25.14
C LEU A 712 5.94 -9.63 26.15
N VAL A 713 5.88 -8.31 26.40
CA VAL A 713 6.68 -7.65 27.44
C VAL A 713 6.25 -8.15 28.83
N GLU A 714 4.95 -8.22 29.12
CA GLU A 714 4.40 -8.74 30.39
C GLU A 714 4.81 -10.20 30.66
N TRP A 715 4.78 -11.06 29.63
CA TRP A 715 5.25 -12.45 29.73
C TRP A 715 6.77 -12.55 29.89
N GLY A 716 7.51 -11.49 29.58
CA GLY A 716 8.94 -11.36 29.81
C GLY A 716 9.79 -11.76 28.60
N THR A 717 9.37 -11.38 27.39
CA THR A 717 10.24 -11.46 26.20
C THR A 717 11.47 -10.58 26.39
N THR A 718 12.62 -11.03 25.89
CA THR A 718 13.88 -10.28 26.00
C THR A 718 14.06 -9.26 24.89
N SER A 719 13.38 -9.47 23.76
CA SER A 719 13.34 -8.51 22.66
C SER A 719 12.07 -8.65 21.82
N VAL A 720 11.75 -7.59 21.08
CA VAL A 720 10.71 -7.56 20.06
C VAL A 720 11.33 -6.99 18.78
N SER A 721 11.11 -7.63 17.64
CA SER A 721 11.64 -7.19 16.34
C SER A 721 10.51 -6.69 15.44
N VAL A 722 10.53 -5.40 15.09
CA VAL A 722 9.46 -4.72 14.34
C VAL A 722 9.92 -4.22 12.98
N THR A 723 9.00 -3.78 12.13
CA THR A 723 9.35 -3.09 10.88
C THR A 723 9.96 -1.70 11.17
N PRO A 724 10.80 -1.14 10.28
CA PRO A 724 11.51 0.12 10.54
C PRO A 724 10.60 1.29 10.91
N ASP A 725 9.42 1.39 10.29
CA ASP A 725 8.41 2.42 10.55
C ASP A 725 7.92 2.43 12.01
N MET A 726 7.81 1.27 12.66
CA MET A 726 7.26 1.12 14.01
C MET A 726 8.27 1.28 15.15
N ILE A 727 9.53 1.62 14.87
CA ILE A 727 10.60 1.70 15.89
C ILE A 727 10.23 2.65 17.03
N ASP A 728 9.88 3.89 16.73
CA ASP A 728 9.69 4.91 17.77
C ASP A 728 8.42 4.66 18.60
N GLU A 729 7.33 4.24 17.96
CA GLU A 729 6.09 3.89 18.64
C GLU A 729 6.26 2.64 19.53
N THR A 730 6.89 1.59 19.00
CA THR A 730 7.12 0.35 19.77
C THR A 730 8.02 0.60 20.97
N ARG A 731 9.04 1.48 20.84
CA ARG A 731 9.89 1.87 21.98
C ARG A 731 9.07 2.49 23.09
N LEU A 732 8.13 3.37 22.77
CA LEU A 732 7.23 4.00 23.74
C LEU A 732 6.30 2.97 24.38
N ILE A 733 5.73 2.05 23.60
CA ILE A 733 4.87 0.97 24.11
C ILE A 733 5.62 0.09 25.11
N ILE A 734 6.86 -0.31 24.78
CA ILE A 734 7.71 -1.11 25.68
C ILE A 734 7.98 -0.33 26.97
N ALA A 735 8.41 0.93 26.86
CA ALA A 735 8.74 1.76 28.02
C ALA A 735 7.54 1.98 28.95
N ASP A 736 6.36 2.26 28.39
CA ASP A 736 5.11 2.40 29.13
C ASP A 736 4.72 1.09 29.84
N CYS A 737 4.83 -0.04 29.15
CA CYS A 737 4.56 -1.36 29.71
C CYS A 737 5.50 -1.68 30.89
N GLU A 738 6.80 -1.47 30.73
CA GLU A 738 7.79 -1.69 31.79
C GLU A 738 7.57 -0.78 33.00
N GLN A 739 7.23 0.50 32.79
CA GLN A 739 6.91 1.42 33.87
C GLN A 739 5.66 0.97 34.64
N LYS A 740 4.64 0.49 33.94
CA LYS A 740 3.43 -0.06 34.55
C LYS A 740 3.74 -1.28 35.41
N ILE A 741 4.51 -2.24 34.87
CA ILE A 741 4.96 -3.44 35.60
C ILE A 741 5.75 -3.06 36.85
N ALA A 742 6.65 -2.07 36.76
CA ALA A 742 7.44 -1.59 37.89
C ALA A 742 6.56 -0.97 38.99
N ARG A 743 5.59 -0.12 38.62
CA ARG A 743 4.64 0.49 39.57
C ARG A 743 3.74 -0.54 40.25
N GLU A 744 3.30 -1.56 39.51
CA GLU A 744 2.48 -2.65 40.07
C GLU A 744 3.30 -3.50 41.07
N ALA A 745 4.58 -3.73 40.80
CA ALA A 745 5.49 -4.42 41.72
C ALA A 745 5.76 -3.61 43.01
N GLU A 746 5.86 -2.28 42.93
CA GLU A 746 6.03 -1.39 44.09
C GLU A 746 4.78 -1.33 44.98
N ASN A 747 3.58 -1.47 44.40
CA ASN A 747 2.30 -1.35 45.12
C ASN A 747 1.80 -2.65 45.79
N GLY A 748 2.61 -3.72 45.82
CA GLY A 748 2.32 -4.92 46.62
C GLY A 748 1.14 -5.78 46.15
N GLN A 749 0.65 -5.59 44.91
CA GLN A 749 -0.29 -6.55 44.31
C GLN A 749 0.47 -7.80 43.86
N GLU A 750 0.42 -8.86 44.66
CA GLU A 750 1.02 -10.16 44.32
C GLU A 750 0.48 -10.71 42.98
N ARG A 751 1.23 -10.51 41.91
CA ARG A 751 1.50 -11.55 40.92
C ARG A 751 3.00 -11.82 40.91
N ARG A 752 3.35 -13.10 40.97
CA ARG A 752 4.67 -13.73 41.18
C ARG A 752 5.89 -12.89 40.72
N PRO A 753 7.01 -12.92 41.47
CA PRO A 753 8.10 -11.96 41.34
C PRO A 753 8.72 -11.94 39.95
N VAL A 754 8.83 -10.74 39.37
CA VAL A 754 9.65 -10.41 38.21
C VAL A 754 11.04 -10.02 38.72
N PRO A 755 12.10 -10.85 38.60
CA PRO A 755 13.45 -10.38 38.82
C PRO A 755 13.89 -9.68 37.52
N LEU A 756 13.98 -8.36 37.58
CA LEU A 756 14.71 -7.55 36.60
C LEU A 756 16.09 -8.19 36.36
N LEU A 757 16.40 -8.50 35.09
CA LEU A 757 17.74 -8.88 34.65
C LEU A 757 18.66 -7.67 34.84
N VAL A 758 19.27 -7.57 36.03
CA VAL A 758 20.41 -6.69 36.28
C VAL A 758 21.57 -7.22 35.44
N ARG A 759 21.94 -6.48 34.38
CA ARG A 759 23.17 -6.74 33.61
C ARG A 759 24.37 -6.56 34.55
N ALA A 760 25.28 -7.55 34.56
CA ALA A 760 26.66 -7.43 34.98
C ALA A 760 27.56 -7.33 33.75
#